data_AF-A0A438MUC0-F1
#
_entry.id   AF-A0A438MUC0-F1
#
_cell.length_a   1.000
_cell.length_b   1.000
_cell.length_c   1.000
_cell.angle_alpha   90.00
_cell.angle_beta   90.00
_cell.angle_gamma   90.00
#
_symmetry.space_group_name_H-M   'P 1'
#
loop_
_entity.id
_entity.type
_entity.pdbx_description
1 polymer ?
#
loop_
_entity_poly.entity_id
_entity_poly.type
_entity_poly.pdbx_seq_one_letter_code
_entity_poly.pdbx_strand_id
1 'polypeptide(L)'
;MADFFAPFDPQWLMAEQIFGGRVVLPVEPVEDSRKRFTTMWSSVEPLIPKPTDAVTVKAIDISKTRRARVYRPTDAPGALPVGLYIHSGGWFSGSIEKEDFLCRIIAEKSRMILFSPSYRLAPENPYPAGLDDVCAAYQFMHTNAVLYGGDPARKFVMGGSAGGSLAISVALKYTTNAELKPLGVVAACISSCDPTVLPDHYKKRYSPEKYSDSPMIGHDIMAQAREWYGAPASDPLFSTLLHPDIAHLPQVYLAACTKDPTHQDTLFFYEECKRRGVDVEMDQWIPENNGKSAGSIYLLRKPLVLLRLVLSFLLRSPARNPTSYKRFSTAEQFKMLLNTIAVLATFVSMSLGAETVLGVYIFSRHGDRTAKSTPPAKLTDLGYAEVFMSGSFYRDRYVSQNATRSIFGLSHDIVSASQITASAPADAVLQNSAVGFLQGLYPPVGSTLGQQTLRNGTVVQSPLDGYQIVTLQQVTNGANSENSAWLQGSTNCANAQISSNNYFDSAEYLDTLSRTQDFYQALSPMINGTFTSAQTSFKNAYTIYDLLNVASIHNSSSNFPNADLLTPDTFFQARTLADQHEFGLAYNSSEPIRAVTGSIIAGQVVEALNGTITGKGKNKFNIQFGAYAGMLSFFGLAKLTEVDAAFFGVPDYASSLSWELVTNATVSNTSFPAETDISVRFYFHNGTTSEASQPVEFPLFGTNQSPLPWSDFTAAMAEFSISNQSQWCQACGNSTGVCSPSTLGVANSTADTSDSGSSGGISKTVAGVIGAMVTLGVILGLELLVILVGGYRLVSKKRLARTASHNSSPGELGRGNVEPKA
;
A
#
# COMPACT_ATOMS: atom_id res chain seq x y z
N MET A 1 17.54 33.57 -11.53
CA MET A 1 17.98 32.55 -12.50
C MET A 1 17.28 31.22 -12.18
N ALA A 2 15.95 31.26 -12.08
CA ALA A 2 15.11 30.15 -11.66
C ALA A 2 14.46 29.56 -12.92
N ASP A 3 14.74 28.28 -13.21
CA ASP A 3 13.93 27.34 -14.03
C ASP A 3 14.73 26.20 -14.69
N PHE A 4 16.06 26.09 -14.50
CA PHE A 4 16.85 25.15 -15.32
C PHE A 4 17.18 23.76 -14.75
N PHE A 5 17.00 23.45 -13.46
CA PHE A 5 17.26 22.09 -12.95
C PHE A 5 16.35 21.73 -11.75
N ALA A 6 15.38 20.83 -11.93
CA ALA A 6 14.72 20.11 -10.82
C ALA A 6 15.45 18.75 -10.59
N PRO A 7 15.09 17.87 -9.62
CA PRO A 7 15.51 16.44 -9.53
C PRO A 7 14.37 15.42 -9.81
N PHE A 8 14.60 14.16 -10.24
CA PHE A 8 13.53 13.18 -10.62
C PHE A 8 12.79 12.54 -9.42
N ASP A 9 11.70 11.80 -9.69
CA ASP A 9 10.79 11.22 -8.66
C ASP A 9 11.60 10.21 -7.87
N PRO A 10 11.55 10.17 -6.53
CA PRO A 10 12.26 9.16 -5.77
C PRO A 10 11.95 7.72 -6.21
N GLN A 11 10.71 7.42 -6.63
CA GLN A 11 10.32 6.13 -7.19
C GLN A 11 10.89 5.90 -8.61
N TRP A 12 11.04 6.97 -9.39
CA TRP A 12 11.73 6.90 -10.69
C TRP A 12 13.24 6.69 -10.50
N LEU A 13 13.85 7.38 -9.55
CA LEU A 13 15.26 7.20 -9.19
C LEU A 13 15.52 5.78 -8.66
N MET A 14 14.58 5.21 -7.91
CA MET A 14 14.60 3.79 -7.53
C MET A 14 14.50 2.86 -8.75
N ALA A 15 13.68 3.20 -9.75
CA ALA A 15 13.65 2.46 -11.01
C ALA A 15 14.97 2.58 -11.79
N GLU A 16 15.57 3.78 -11.86
CA GLU A 16 16.92 3.98 -12.43
C GLU A 16 17.96 3.12 -11.70
N GLN A 17 17.85 2.96 -10.37
CA GLN A 17 18.73 2.06 -9.60
C GLN A 17 18.52 0.58 -9.96
N ILE A 18 17.28 0.13 -10.13
CA ILE A 18 16.94 -1.23 -10.60
C ILE A 18 17.49 -1.49 -12.01
N PHE A 19 17.52 -0.45 -12.86
CA PHE A 19 18.07 -0.54 -14.21
C PHE A 19 19.60 -0.45 -14.29
N GLY A 20 20.30 -0.23 -13.16
CA GLY A 20 21.74 -0.02 -13.14
C GLY A 20 22.18 1.37 -13.64
N GLY A 21 21.28 2.36 -13.64
CA GLY A 21 21.50 3.74 -14.05
C GLY A 21 20.31 4.32 -14.83
N ARG A 22 20.40 5.61 -15.20
CA ARG A 22 19.40 6.23 -16.08
C ARG A 22 19.43 5.56 -17.45
N VAL A 23 18.36 4.82 -17.76
CA VAL A 23 18.16 4.25 -19.09
C VAL A 23 17.74 5.37 -20.02
N VAL A 24 18.55 5.66 -21.04
CA VAL A 24 18.16 6.48 -22.19
C VAL A 24 18.34 5.61 -23.42
N LEU A 25 17.32 5.51 -24.26
CA LEU A 25 17.46 4.79 -25.53
C LEU A 25 18.28 5.65 -26.50
N PRO A 26 19.46 5.19 -26.93
CA PRO A 26 20.23 5.90 -27.93
C PRO A 26 19.62 5.70 -29.31
N VAL A 27 20.01 6.54 -30.27
CA VAL A 27 19.79 6.26 -31.69
C VAL A 27 20.72 5.10 -32.09
N GLU A 28 20.13 3.95 -32.39
CA GLU A 28 20.81 2.71 -32.76
C GLU A 28 19.96 1.93 -33.79
N PRO A 29 20.49 0.89 -34.47
CA PRO A 29 19.69 0.08 -35.38
C PRO A 29 18.43 -0.50 -34.71
N VAL A 30 17.32 -0.60 -35.45
CA VAL A 30 16.00 -0.97 -34.89
C VAL A 30 16.03 -2.25 -34.06
N GLU A 31 16.78 -3.27 -34.51
CA GLU A 31 16.90 -4.54 -33.79
C GLU A 31 17.57 -4.39 -32.43
N ASP A 32 18.55 -3.50 -32.31
CA ASP A 32 19.22 -3.24 -31.03
C ASP A 32 18.33 -2.41 -30.11
N SER A 33 17.59 -1.43 -30.66
CA SER A 33 16.55 -0.71 -29.91
C SER A 33 15.46 -1.65 -29.39
N ARG A 34 15.02 -2.63 -30.19
CA ARG A 34 14.04 -3.66 -29.78
C ARG A 34 14.56 -4.56 -28.66
N LYS A 35 15.82 -5.00 -28.75
CA LYS A 35 16.48 -5.78 -27.70
C LYS A 35 16.54 -4.98 -26.41
N ARG A 36 17.00 -3.73 -26.46
CA ARG A 36 17.12 -2.84 -25.30
C ARG A 36 15.75 -2.58 -24.66
N PHE A 37 14.72 -2.31 -25.46
CA PHE A 37 13.33 -2.22 -25.00
C PHE A 37 12.85 -3.50 -24.31
N THR A 38 13.25 -4.66 -24.82
CA THR A 38 12.86 -5.96 -24.25
C THR A 38 13.58 -6.23 -22.94
N THR A 39 14.89 -6.00 -22.86
CA THR A 39 15.67 -6.12 -21.63
C THR A 39 15.12 -5.21 -20.53
N MET A 40 14.87 -3.94 -20.87
CA MET A 40 14.27 -2.98 -19.95
C MET A 40 12.89 -3.44 -19.44
N TRP A 41 12.06 -4.01 -20.34
CA TRP A 41 10.76 -4.56 -19.96
C TRP A 41 10.88 -5.77 -19.03
N SER A 42 11.81 -6.69 -19.32
CA SER A 42 12.06 -7.86 -18.47
C SER A 42 12.58 -7.48 -17.08
N SER A 43 13.29 -6.35 -16.94
CA SER A 43 13.71 -5.83 -15.64
C SER A 43 12.56 -5.30 -14.77
N VAL A 44 11.44 -4.87 -15.37
CA VAL A 44 10.25 -4.42 -14.62
C VAL A 44 9.20 -5.51 -14.44
N GLU A 45 9.28 -6.59 -15.21
CA GLU A 45 8.33 -7.71 -15.17
C GLU A 45 8.09 -8.27 -13.74
N PRO A 46 9.10 -8.42 -12.87
CA PRO A 46 8.89 -8.87 -11.49
C PRO A 46 8.07 -7.90 -10.62
N LEU A 47 8.02 -6.61 -11.00
CA LEU A 47 7.29 -5.56 -10.29
C LEU A 47 5.82 -5.47 -10.73
N ILE A 48 5.43 -6.21 -11.76
CA ILE A 48 4.07 -6.21 -12.30
C ILE A 48 3.19 -7.11 -11.42
N PRO A 49 2.02 -6.62 -10.96
CA PRO A 49 1.08 -7.45 -10.19
C PRO A 49 0.73 -8.74 -10.93
N LYS A 50 0.76 -9.87 -10.21
CA LYS A 50 0.40 -11.17 -10.79
C LYS A 50 -1.07 -11.16 -11.26
N PRO A 51 -1.39 -11.80 -12.39
CA PRO A 51 -2.76 -11.92 -12.86
C PRO A 51 -3.70 -12.52 -11.81
N THR A 52 -4.88 -11.93 -11.65
CA THR A 52 -5.97 -12.47 -10.83
C THR A 52 -6.93 -13.30 -11.68
N ASP A 53 -7.74 -14.16 -11.04
CA ASP A 53 -8.82 -14.92 -11.70
C ASP A 53 -10.07 -14.06 -11.99
N ALA A 54 -10.00 -12.75 -11.76
CA ALA A 54 -11.10 -11.82 -12.03
C ALA A 54 -11.33 -11.56 -13.53
N VAL A 55 -10.37 -11.93 -14.40
CA VAL A 55 -10.44 -11.72 -15.85
C VAL A 55 -10.04 -12.97 -16.60
N THR A 56 -10.95 -13.44 -17.45
CA THR A 56 -10.64 -14.46 -18.46
C THR A 56 -9.91 -13.83 -19.64
N VAL A 57 -8.85 -14.49 -20.12
CA VAL A 57 -8.08 -14.05 -21.28
C VAL A 57 -8.14 -15.12 -22.36
N LYS A 58 -8.55 -14.71 -23.57
CA LYS A 58 -8.66 -15.60 -24.72
C LYS A 58 -7.83 -15.04 -25.88
N ALA A 59 -6.85 -15.81 -26.35
CA ALA A 59 -6.19 -15.53 -27.61
C ALA A 59 -7.14 -15.80 -28.79
N ILE A 60 -7.16 -14.89 -29.76
CA ILE A 60 -8.03 -14.95 -30.94
C ILE A 60 -7.25 -14.54 -32.19
N ASP A 61 -7.67 -15.05 -33.33
CA ASP A 61 -7.20 -14.60 -34.64
C ASP A 61 -8.24 -13.65 -35.25
N ILE A 62 -7.85 -12.40 -35.48
CA ILE A 62 -8.66 -11.42 -36.23
C ILE A 62 -8.62 -11.76 -37.73
N SER A 63 -7.47 -12.26 -38.21
CA SER A 63 -7.27 -12.76 -39.56
C SER A 63 -6.10 -13.75 -39.58
N LYS A 64 -5.82 -14.37 -40.73
CA LYS A 64 -4.70 -15.33 -40.88
C LYS A 64 -3.33 -14.80 -40.41
N THR A 65 -3.14 -13.49 -40.35
CA THR A 65 -1.87 -12.85 -39.99
C THR A 65 -1.98 -11.90 -38.79
N ARG A 66 -3.15 -11.77 -38.16
CA ARG A 66 -3.39 -10.79 -37.09
C ARG A 66 -4.02 -11.45 -35.88
N ARG A 67 -3.33 -11.39 -34.75
CA ARG A 67 -3.77 -11.95 -33.46
C ARG A 67 -4.23 -10.85 -32.52
N ALA A 68 -5.12 -11.19 -31.60
CA ALA A 68 -5.49 -10.36 -30.46
C ALA A 68 -5.71 -11.21 -29.22
N ARG A 69 -5.76 -10.54 -28.06
CA ARG A 69 -6.27 -11.10 -26.81
C ARG A 69 -7.57 -10.41 -26.44
N VAL A 70 -8.55 -11.20 -26.01
CA VAL A 70 -9.81 -10.72 -25.44
C VAL A 70 -9.78 -10.91 -23.93
N TYR A 71 -10.00 -9.82 -23.20
CA TYR A 71 -10.04 -9.78 -21.75
C TYR A 71 -11.49 -9.57 -21.30
N ARG A 72 -12.07 -10.53 -20.58
CA ARG A 72 -13.46 -10.46 -20.11
C ARG A 72 -13.53 -10.68 -18.59
N PRO A 73 -14.14 -9.77 -17.82
CA PRO A 73 -14.40 -9.96 -16.39
C PRO A 73 -15.26 -11.20 -16.11
N THR A 74 -14.94 -11.96 -15.06
CA THR A 74 -15.60 -13.25 -14.74
C THR A 74 -16.98 -13.12 -14.11
N ASP A 75 -17.24 -12.06 -13.35
CA ASP A 75 -18.41 -11.87 -12.47
C ASP A 75 -19.37 -10.76 -12.93
N ALA A 76 -19.30 -10.35 -14.20
CA ALA A 76 -20.07 -9.22 -14.71
C ALA A 76 -21.37 -9.66 -15.45
N PRO A 77 -22.58 -9.37 -14.92
CA PRO A 77 -23.84 -9.73 -15.56
C PRO A 77 -24.19 -8.79 -16.73
N GLY A 78 -24.88 -9.32 -17.73
CA GLY A 78 -25.40 -8.55 -18.87
C GLY A 78 -24.36 -8.27 -19.97
N ALA A 79 -24.79 -7.51 -20.99
CA ALA A 79 -23.89 -7.04 -22.04
C ALA A 79 -22.97 -5.96 -21.47
N LEU A 80 -21.66 -6.05 -21.72
CA LEU A 80 -20.66 -5.12 -21.19
C LEU A 80 -20.20 -4.12 -22.25
N PRO A 81 -19.72 -2.93 -21.89
CA PRO A 81 -18.96 -2.09 -22.81
C PRO A 81 -17.78 -2.85 -23.43
N VAL A 82 -17.36 -2.47 -24.64
CA VAL A 82 -16.18 -3.04 -25.32
C VAL A 82 -15.13 -1.97 -25.60
N GLY A 83 -13.85 -2.30 -25.44
CA GLY A 83 -12.74 -1.37 -25.69
C GLY A 83 -11.65 -1.99 -26.54
N LEU A 84 -11.13 -1.24 -27.51
CA LEU A 84 -9.90 -1.61 -28.20
C LEU A 84 -8.73 -0.97 -27.46
N TYR A 85 -7.86 -1.79 -26.86
CA TYR A 85 -6.63 -1.33 -26.21
C TYR A 85 -5.44 -1.57 -27.14
N ILE A 86 -4.72 -0.51 -27.51
CA ILE A 86 -3.60 -0.58 -28.45
C ILE A 86 -2.29 -0.40 -27.68
N HIS A 87 -1.38 -1.37 -27.82
CA HIS A 87 -0.12 -1.37 -27.07
C HIS A 87 0.86 -0.27 -27.53
N SER A 88 1.69 0.18 -26.60
CA SER A 88 2.75 1.18 -26.81
C SER A 88 3.94 0.59 -27.58
N GLY A 89 5.02 1.37 -27.74
CA GLY A 89 6.30 0.89 -28.26
C GLY A 89 6.86 1.66 -29.46
N GLY A 90 6.48 2.93 -29.66
CA GLY A 90 7.04 3.77 -30.72
C GLY A 90 6.79 3.27 -32.15
N TRP A 91 5.74 2.47 -32.37
CA TRP A 91 5.41 1.79 -33.63
C TRP A 91 6.42 0.75 -34.15
N PHE A 92 7.62 0.69 -33.57
CA PHE A 92 8.68 -0.25 -33.95
C PHE A 92 8.91 -1.37 -32.92
N SER A 93 8.34 -1.26 -31.72
CA SER A 93 8.47 -2.21 -30.60
C SER A 93 7.11 -2.41 -29.91
N GLY A 94 7.10 -3.13 -28.79
CA GLY A 94 5.91 -3.46 -28.01
C GLY A 94 5.21 -4.75 -28.44
N SER A 95 4.30 -5.24 -27.60
CA SER A 95 3.50 -6.45 -27.89
C SER A 95 2.32 -6.57 -26.93
N ILE A 96 1.33 -7.38 -27.30
CA ILE A 96 0.18 -7.71 -26.44
C ILE A 96 0.58 -8.52 -25.21
N GLU A 97 1.70 -9.24 -25.26
CA GLU A 97 2.29 -9.95 -24.12
C GLU A 97 2.77 -8.98 -23.04
N LYS A 98 3.48 -7.92 -23.45
CA LYS A 98 4.09 -6.96 -22.53
C LYS A 98 3.03 -6.14 -21.79
N GLU A 99 1.94 -5.76 -22.45
CA GLU A 99 0.87 -4.94 -21.82
C GLU A 99 -0.35 -5.77 -21.36
N ASP A 100 -0.19 -7.08 -21.17
CA ASP A 100 -1.25 -7.99 -20.71
C ASP A 100 -1.86 -7.56 -19.37
N PHE A 101 -1.00 -7.17 -18.42
CA PHE A 101 -1.42 -6.74 -17.09
C PHE A 101 -2.29 -5.47 -17.10
N LEU A 102 -1.97 -4.50 -17.97
CA LEU A 102 -2.79 -3.30 -18.14
C LEU A 102 -4.18 -3.67 -18.65
N CYS A 103 -4.26 -4.54 -19.66
CA CYS A 103 -5.53 -5.00 -20.19
C CYS A 103 -6.38 -5.72 -19.13
N ARG A 104 -5.76 -6.55 -18.26
CA ARG A 104 -6.46 -7.18 -17.14
C ARG A 104 -6.99 -6.16 -16.15
N ILE A 105 -6.15 -5.23 -15.71
CA ILE A 105 -6.53 -4.17 -14.78
C ILE A 105 -7.69 -3.34 -15.32
N ILE A 106 -7.60 -2.89 -16.57
CA ILE A 106 -8.67 -2.09 -17.19
C ILE A 106 -9.93 -2.92 -17.28
N ALA A 107 -9.86 -4.16 -17.80
CA ALA A 107 -11.04 -5.00 -17.97
C ALA A 107 -11.75 -5.26 -16.64
N GLU A 108 -11.00 -5.68 -15.62
CA GLU A 108 -11.50 -5.93 -14.27
C GLU A 108 -12.18 -4.69 -13.69
N LYS A 109 -11.44 -3.58 -13.64
CA LYS A 109 -11.85 -2.42 -12.85
C LYS A 109 -12.91 -1.57 -13.56
N SER A 110 -12.88 -1.50 -14.89
CA SER A 110 -13.89 -0.78 -15.68
C SER A 110 -15.12 -1.60 -16.04
N ARG A 111 -15.11 -2.91 -15.73
CA ARG A 111 -16.17 -3.85 -16.14
C ARG A 111 -16.38 -3.84 -17.67
N MET A 112 -15.29 -3.75 -18.42
CA MET A 112 -15.27 -3.67 -19.89
C MET A 112 -14.61 -4.91 -20.49
N ILE A 113 -15.09 -5.36 -21.65
CA ILE A 113 -14.38 -6.37 -22.44
C ILE A 113 -13.36 -5.67 -23.31
N LEU A 114 -12.08 -6.04 -23.20
CA LEU A 114 -11.03 -5.45 -24.01
C LEU A 114 -10.54 -6.37 -25.11
N PHE A 115 -10.32 -5.79 -26.27
CA PHE A 115 -9.63 -6.40 -27.40
C PHE A 115 -8.27 -5.72 -27.53
N SER A 116 -7.20 -6.48 -27.36
CA SER A 116 -5.83 -6.01 -27.51
C SER A 116 -5.17 -6.68 -28.73
N PRO A 117 -5.08 -6.00 -29.89
CA PRO A 117 -4.49 -6.57 -31.09
C PRO A 117 -2.97 -6.40 -31.11
N SER A 118 -2.28 -7.40 -31.67
CA SER A 118 -0.95 -7.18 -32.23
C SER A 118 -1.10 -6.39 -33.54
N TYR A 119 -0.20 -5.45 -33.79
CA TYR A 119 -0.08 -4.77 -35.08
C TYR A 119 1.33 -4.93 -35.65
N ARG A 120 1.45 -4.87 -36.97
CA ARG A 120 2.74 -4.96 -37.65
C ARG A 120 3.60 -3.74 -37.32
N LEU A 121 4.86 -4.02 -36.97
CA LEU A 121 5.83 -3.03 -36.52
C LEU A 121 6.66 -2.51 -37.71
N ALA A 122 7.04 -1.25 -37.59
CA ALA A 122 8.02 -0.61 -38.46
C ALA A 122 9.47 -0.98 -38.04
N PRO A 123 10.47 -0.92 -38.94
CA PRO A 123 10.39 -0.47 -40.34
C PRO A 123 10.01 -1.57 -41.34
N GLU A 124 9.88 -2.83 -40.94
CA GLU A 124 9.54 -3.93 -41.86
C GLU A 124 8.15 -3.76 -42.47
N ASN A 125 7.26 -3.11 -41.71
CA ASN A 125 5.92 -2.75 -42.14
C ASN A 125 5.67 -1.28 -41.79
N PRO A 126 6.13 -0.33 -42.64
CA PRO A 126 5.94 1.09 -42.39
C PRO A 126 4.46 1.48 -42.44
N TYR A 127 4.15 2.70 -42.01
CA TYR A 127 2.83 3.30 -42.13
C TYR A 127 2.25 3.12 -43.54
N PRO A 128 0.95 2.78 -43.69
CA PRO A 128 -0.07 2.65 -42.65
C PRO A 128 -0.26 1.23 -42.11
N ALA A 129 0.68 0.30 -42.29
CA ALA A 129 0.45 -1.13 -42.01
C ALA A 129 -0.07 -1.42 -40.60
N GLY A 130 0.55 -0.82 -39.58
CA GLY A 130 0.09 -0.95 -38.19
C GLY A 130 -1.26 -0.27 -37.93
N LEU A 131 -1.51 0.89 -38.56
CA LEU A 131 -2.82 1.57 -38.48
C LEU A 131 -3.94 0.73 -39.10
N ASP A 132 -3.68 0.09 -40.24
CA ASP A 132 -4.64 -0.81 -40.89
C ASP A 132 -4.95 -2.04 -40.03
N ASP A 133 -3.95 -2.56 -39.32
CA ASP A 133 -4.13 -3.70 -38.42
C ASP A 133 -5.03 -3.35 -37.23
N VAL A 134 -4.81 -2.19 -36.58
CA VAL A 134 -5.67 -1.74 -35.47
C VAL A 134 -7.07 -1.33 -35.96
N CYS A 135 -7.20 -0.79 -37.17
CA CYS A 135 -8.49 -0.50 -37.78
C CYS A 135 -9.30 -1.78 -38.05
N ALA A 136 -8.64 -2.83 -38.54
CA ALA A 136 -9.26 -4.12 -38.74
C ALA A 136 -9.64 -4.78 -37.41
N ALA A 137 -8.82 -4.63 -36.37
CA ALA A 137 -9.13 -5.09 -35.03
C ALA A 137 -10.35 -4.35 -34.43
N TYR A 138 -10.45 -3.04 -34.65
CA TYR A 138 -11.60 -2.24 -34.22
C TYR A 138 -12.90 -2.70 -34.88
N GLN A 139 -12.87 -2.93 -36.20
CA GLN A 139 -14.01 -3.47 -36.95
C GLN A 139 -14.37 -4.88 -36.49
N PHE A 140 -13.37 -5.73 -36.23
CA PHE A 140 -13.58 -7.06 -35.67
C PHE A 140 -14.24 -7.01 -34.30
N MET A 141 -13.75 -6.15 -33.41
CA MET A 141 -14.35 -5.92 -32.09
C MET A 141 -15.82 -5.50 -32.23
N HIS A 142 -16.12 -4.51 -33.08
CA HIS A 142 -17.49 -4.05 -33.29
C HIS A 142 -18.40 -5.19 -33.79
N THR A 143 -17.94 -5.94 -34.81
CA THR A 143 -18.72 -7.02 -35.42
C THR A 143 -18.95 -8.19 -34.46
N ASN A 144 -17.96 -8.50 -33.62
CA ASN A 144 -17.99 -9.69 -32.76
C ASN A 144 -18.29 -9.37 -31.29
N ALA A 145 -18.52 -8.12 -30.90
CA ALA A 145 -18.72 -7.71 -29.50
C ALA A 145 -19.72 -8.62 -28.77
N VAL A 146 -20.87 -8.90 -29.40
CA VAL A 146 -21.93 -9.74 -28.85
C VAL A 146 -21.47 -11.17 -28.56
N LEU A 147 -20.62 -11.76 -29.39
CA LEU A 147 -20.06 -13.11 -29.20
C LEU A 147 -19.27 -13.22 -27.89
N TYR A 148 -18.62 -12.13 -27.48
CA TYR A 148 -17.85 -12.06 -26.24
C TYR A 148 -18.66 -11.49 -25.08
N GLY A 149 -20.00 -11.35 -25.24
CA GLY A 149 -20.92 -10.80 -24.26
C GLY A 149 -20.80 -9.29 -24.06
N GLY A 150 -20.38 -8.58 -25.12
CA GLY A 150 -20.24 -7.13 -25.17
C GLY A 150 -21.33 -6.44 -25.99
N ASP A 151 -21.45 -5.14 -25.80
CA ASP A 151 -22.39 -4.25 -26.46
C ASP A 151 -21.66 -3.39 -27.51
N PRO A 152 -21.87 -3.62 -28.82
CA PRO A 152 -21.20 -2.87 -29.88
C PRO A 152 -21.60 -1.39 -29.97
N ALA A 153 -22.69 -0.97 -29.29
CA ALA A 153 -23.06 0.43 -29.18
C ALA A 153 -22.23 1.16 -28.12
N ARG A 154 -21.69 0.44 -27.12
CA ARG A 154 -20.85 0.99 -26.04
C ARG A 154 -19.37 0.66 -26.27
N LYS A 155 -18.81 1.23 -27.34
CA LYS A 155 -17.45 0.94 -27.81
C LYS A 155 -16.46 2.08 -27.59
N PHE A 156 -15.24 1.73 -27.21
CA PHE A 156 -14.17 2.66 -26.79
C PHE A 156 -12.86 2.33 -27.50
N VAL A 157 -11.96 3.31 -27.60
CA VAL A 157 -10.58 3.12 -28.08
C VAL A 157 -9.60 3.74 -27.12
N MET A 158 -8.50 3.05 -26.84
CA MET A 158 -7.55 3.49 -25.83
C MET A 158 -6.13 2.97 -26.08
N GLY A 159 -5.14 3.65 -25.50
CA GLY A 159 -3.75 3.23 -25.52
C GLY A 159 -2.77 4.25 -24.94
N GLY A 160 -1.53 3.84 -24.74
CA GLY A 160 -0.42 4.71 -24.33
C GLY A 160 0.58 4.94 -25.46
N SER A 161 1.25 6.10 -25.46
CA SER A 161 2.31 6.45 -26.40
C SER A 161 1.89 6.27 -27.88
N ALA A 162 2.63 5.46 -28.65
CA ALA A 162 2.26 5.07 -30.01
C ALA A 162 0.85 4.46 -30.11
N GLY A 163 0.44 3.66 -29.13
CA GLY A 163 -0.90 3.07 -29.06
C GLY A 163 -1.99 4.11 -28.78
N GLY A 164 -1.69 5.12 -27.95
CA GLY A 164 -2.59 6.26 -27.73
C GLY A 164 -2.75 7.12 -28.98
N SER A 165 -1.65 7.32 -29.70
CA SER A 165 -1.66 8.03 -31.00
C SER A 165 -2.52 7.29 -32.02
N LEU A 166 -2.34 5.96 -32.14
CA LEU A 166 -3.16 5.10 -32.98
C LEU A 166 -4.64 5.09 -32.54
N ALA A 167 -4.94 5.14 -31.25
CA ALA A 167 -6.31 5.20 -30.73
C ALA A 167 -7.03 6.46 -31.21
N ILE A 168 -6.33 7.60 -31.21
CA ILE A 168 -6.84 8.86 -31.77
C ILE A 168 -7.01 8.75 -33.29
N SER A 169 -6.04 8.17 -34.01
CA SER A 169 -6.16 7.94 -35.46
C SER A 169 -7.38 7.08 -35.81
N VAL A 170 -7.64 6.00 -35.05
CA VAL A 170 -8.82 5.14 -35.23
C VAL A 170 -10.11 5.93 -34.96
N ALA A 171 -10.14 6.73 -33.89
CA ALA A 171 -11.30 7.55 -33.56
C ALA A 171 -11.59 8.59 -34.65
N LEU A 172 -10.57 9.28 -35.16
CA LEU A 172 -10.67 10.22 -36.28
C LEU A 172 -11.13 9.54 -37.56
N LYS A 173 -10.53 8.39 -37.91
CA LYS A 173 -10.90 7.62 -39.13
C LYS A 173 -12.38 7.22 -39.15
N TYR A 174 -12.97 6.92 -37.99
CA TYR A 174 -14.37 6.52 -37.86
C TYR A 174 -15.28 7.61 -37.27
N THR A 175 -14.79 8.84 -37.10
CA THR A 175 -15.51 9.90 -36.38
C THR A 175 -16.83 10.31 -37.05
N THR A 176 -16.90 10.17 -38.38
CA THR A 176 -18.08 10.45 -39.22
C THR A 176 -18.86 9.19 -39.60
N ASN A 177 -18.41 7.99 -39.18
CA ASN A 177 -19.11 6.74 -39.43
C ASN A 177 -20.07 6.44 -38.27
N ALA A 178 -21.38 6.54 -38.51
CA ALA A 178 -22.39 6.37 -37.46
C ALA A 178 -22.34 5.00 -36.74
N GLU A 179 -21.96 3.94 -37.44
CA GLU A 179 -21.89 2.59 -36.86
C GLU A 179 -20.58 2.36 -36.11
N LEU A 180 -19.46 2.84 -36.65
CA LEU A 180 -18.11 2.61 -36.13
C LEU A 180 -17.61 3.73 -35.22
N LYS A 181 -18.33 4.84 -35.03
CA LYS A 181 -17.87 5.90 -34.14
C LYS A 181 -17.74 5.39 -32.69
N PRO A 182 -16.58 5.57 -32.04
CA PRO A 182 -16.43 5.27 -30.62
C PRO A 182 -17.22 6.24 -29.75
N LEU A 183 -17.66 5.78 -28.58
CA LEU A 183 -18.24 6.65 -27.56
C LEU A 183 -17.20 7.52 -26.88
N GLY A 184 -15.95 7.06 -26.83
CA GLY A 184 -14.85 7.77 -26.18
C GLY A 184 -13.47 7.29 -26.60
N VAL A 185 -12.49 8.18 -26.39
CA VAL A 185 -11.06 7.93 -26.60
C VAL A 185 -10.31 8.18 -25.29
N VAL A 186 -9.45 7.25 -24.87
CA VAL A 186 -8.54 7.45 -23.73
C VAL A 186 -7.10 7.27 -24.20
N ALA A 187 -6.31 8.34 -24.23
CA ALA A 187 -4.95 8.29 -24.75
C ALA A 187 -3.94 8.97 -23.82
N ALA A 188 -2.74 8.39 -23.70
CA ALA A 188 -1.67 8.93 -22.87
C ALA A 188 -0.38 9.14 -23.66
N CYS A 189 0.39 10.20 -23.36
CA CYS A 189 1.69 10.52 -23.98
C CYS A 189 1.69 10.44 -25.52
N ILE A 190 0.77 11.12 -26.18
CA ILE A 190 0.53 10.97 -27.62
C ILE A 190 1.49 11.81 -28.47
N SER A 191 1.91 11.28 -29.62
CA SER A 191 2.55 12.05 -30.69
C SER A 191 1.46 12.48 -31.67
N SER A 192 1.02 13.74 -31.59
CA SER A 192 -0.15 14.23 -32.33
C SER A 192 0.19 14.92 -33.64
N CYS A 193 1.44 15.36 -33.85
CA CYS A 193 1.85 16.06 -35.05
C CYS A 193 3.32 15.78 -35.40
N ASP A 194 3.65 15.69 -36.69
CA ASP A 194 5.02 15.81 -37.13
C ASP A 194 5.51 17.27 -36.97
N PRO A 195 6.68 17.49 -36.34
CA PRO A 195 7.18 18.85 -36.09
C PRO A 195 7.39 19.70 -37.36
N THR A 196 7.61 19.08 -38.52
CA THR A 196 7.86 19.78 -39.79
C THR A 196 6.62 20.47 -40.36
N VAL A 197 5.42 20.01 -39.98
CA VAL A 197 4.12 20.54 -40.44
C VAL A 197 3.31 21.17 -39.32
N LEU A 198 3.93 21.42 -38.16
CA LEU A 198 3.27 22.01 -37.00
C LEU A 198 2.73 23.43 -37.33
N PRO A 199 1.46 23.75 -37.01
CA PRO A 199 0.91 25.07 -37.29
C PRO A 199 1.68 26.21 -36.60
N ASP A 200 1.77 27.38 -37.25
CA ASP A 200 2.61 28.50 -36.80
C ASP A 200 2.37 28.95 -35.35
N HIS A 201 1.13 28.87 -34.87
CA HIS A 201 0.77 29.26 -33.51
C HIS A 201 1.21 28.25 -32.44
N TYR A 202 1.47 27.00 -32.82
CA TYR A 202 2.10 25.98 -31.96
C TYR A 202 3.62 25.99 -32.12
N LYS A 203 4.11 26.20 -33.34
CA LYS A 203 5.55 26.22 -33.66
C LYS A 203 6.36 27.20 -32.81
N LYS A 204 5.79 28.36 -32.48
CA LYS A 204 6.42 29.36 -31.59
C LYS A 204 6.63 28.88 -30.15
N ARG A 205 5.86 27.89 -29.70
CA ARG A 205 5.93 27.30 -28.34
C ARG A 205 6.58 25.91 -28.34
N TYR A 206 6.92 25.38 -29.51
CA TYR A 206 7.54 24.06 -29.62
C TYR A 206 9.02 24.16 -29.22
N SER A 207 9.44 23.32 -28.28
CA SER A 207 10.79 23.33 -27.70
C SER A 207 11.20 21.89 -27.35
N PRO A 208 11.46 21.06 -28.37
CA PRO A 208 11.76 19.65 -28.18
C PRO A 208 13.06 19.42 -27.41
N GLU A 209 14.00 20.36 -27.48
CA GLU A 209 15.33 20.26 -26.84
C GLU A 209 15.22 20.20 -25.31
N LYS A 210 14.12 20.69 -24.73
CA LYS A 210 13.82 20.60 -23.29
C LYS A 210 13.71 19.15 -22.79
N TYR A 211 13.52 18.20 -23.70
CA TYR A 211 13.30 16.79 -23.42
C TYR A 211 14.49 15.91 -23.84
N SER A 212 15.67 16.48 -24.09
CA SER A 212 16.89 15.73 -24.41
C SER A 212 17.29 14.76 -23.29
N ASP A 213 17.12 15.19 -22.04
CA ASP A 213 17.48 14.43 -20.84
C ASP A 213 16.29 13.60 -20.30
N SER A 214 15.24 13.44 -21.11
CA SER A 214 14.08 12.64 -20.75
C SER A 214 14.50 11.17 -20.62
N PRO A 215 14.25 10.54 -19.47
CA PRO A 215 14.62 9.16 -19.27
C PRO A 215 13.73 8.22 -20.10
N MET A 216 14.30 7.08 -20.46
CA MET A 216 13.83 6.10 -21.45
C MET A 216 13.76 6.67 -22.87
N ILE A 217 12.89 7.65 -23.10
CA ILE A 217 12.60 8.19 -24.43
C ILE A 217 13.02 9.65 -24.47
N GLY A 218 14.13 9.92 -25.16
CA GLY A 218 14.58 11.27 -25.48
C GLY A 218 14.02 11.78 -26.80
N HIS A 219 14.34 13.03 -27.12
CA HIS A 219 13.99 13.65 -28.40
C HIS A 219 14.49 12.85 -29.62
N ASP A 220 15.72 12.36 -29.58
CA ASP A 220 16.38 11.80 -30.77
C ASP A 220 15.80 10.44 -31.18
N ILE A 221 15.50 9.58 -30.20
CA ILE A 221 14.85 8.29 -30.47
C ILE A 221 13.41 8.48 -30.96
N MET A 222 12.71 9.56 -30.56
CA MET A 222 11.38 9.88 -31.10
C MET A 222 11.45 10.31 -32.57
N ALA A 223 12.47 11.09 -32.94
CA ALA A 223 12.71 11.43 -34.35
C ALA A 223 13.01 10.18 -35.17
N GLN A 224 13.88 9.29 -34.67
CA GLN A 224 14.21 8.02 -35.31
C GLN A 224 12.99 7.08 -35.44
N ALA A 225 12.14 7.02 -34.41
CA ALA A 225 10.91 6.22 -34.44
C ALA A 225 9.93 6.71 -35.52
N ARG A 226 9.80 8.03 -35.71
CA ARG A 226 8.99 8.60 -36.81
C ARG A 226 9.57 8.26 -38.18
N GLU A 227 10.90 8.30 -38.33
CA GLU A 227 11.56 7.90 -39.57
C GLU A 227 11.31 6.44 -39.90
N TRP A 228 11.49 5.52 -38.95
CA TRP A 228 11.15 4.10 -39.14
C TRP A 228 9.68 3.91 -39.47
N TYR A 229 8.79 4.64 -38.78
CA TYR A 229 7.36 4.56 -39.03
C TYR A 229 6.99 5.00 -40.45
N GLY A 230 7.71 5.98 -41.03
CA GLY A 230 7.65 6.31 -42.45
C GLY A 230 6.31 6.91 -42.90
N ALA A 231 5.55 7.53 -41.99
CA ALA A 231 4.30 8.20 -42.33
C ALA A 231 4.57 9.55 -43.02
N PRO A 232 3.80 9.95 -44.06
CA PRO A 232 3.89 11.28 -44.61
C PRO A 232 3.57 12.33 -43.53
N ALA A 233 4.44 13.31 -43.33
CA ALA A 233 4.30 14.29 -42.25
C ALA A 233 2.93 14.99 -42.23
N SER A 234 2.37 15.29 -43.41
CA SER A 234 1.07 15.97 -43.55
C SER A 234 -0.14 15.03 -43.56
N ASP A 235 0.03 13.71 -43.40
CA ASP A 235 -1.10 12.78 -43.36
C ASP A 235 -1.92 13.04 -42.08
N PRO A 236 -3.22 13.35 -42.18
CA PRO A 236 -4.04 13.72 -41.03
C PRO A 236 -4.34 12.57 -40.07
N LEU A 237 -4.09 11.30 -40.45
CA LEU A 237 -4.20 10.15 -39.54
C LEU A 237 -2.88 9.84 -38.83
N PHE A 238 -1.77 10.42 -39.26
CA PHE A 238 -0.51 10.43 -38.52
C PHE A 238 -0.36 11.72 -37.70
N SER A 239 -0.40 12.87 -38.38
CA SER A 239 -0.45 14.20 -37.76
C SER A 239 -1.89 14.56 -37.41
N THR A 240 -2.45 13.83 -36.45
CA THR A 240 -3.84 13.96 -35.97
C THR A 240 -4.24 15.38 -35.56
N LEU A 241 -3.28 16.23 -35.14
CA LEU A 241 -3.50 17.66 -34.87
C LEU A 241 -4.00 18.44 -36.10
N LEU A 242 -3.72 17.96 -37.31
CA LEU A 242 -4.11 18.57 -38.58
C LEU A 242 -5.44 18.03 -39.14
N HIS A 243 -6.04 17.03 -38.48
CA HIS A 243 -7.22 16.36 -39.03
C HIS A 243 -8.41 17.33 -39.11
N PRO A 244 -9.09 17.45 -40.27
CA PRO A 244 -10.18 18.42 -40.44
C PRO A 244 -11.38 18.12 -39.53
N ASP A 245 -11.62 16.84 -39.23
CA ASP A 245 -12.75 16.39 -38.40
C ASP A 245 -12.45 16.26 -36.89
N ILE A 246 -11.44 16.94 -36.34
CA ILE A 246 -11.22 16.95 -34.88
C ILE A 246 -12.49 17.34 -34.12
N ALA A 247 -13.24 18.32 -34.62
CA ALA A 247 -14.50 18.77 -34.02
C ALA A 247 -15.58 17.67 -33.92
N HIS A 248 -15.45 16.60 -34.69
CA HIS A 248 -16.39 15.48 -34.68
C HIS A 248 -15.99 14.37 -33.70
N LEU A 249 -14.79 14.42 -33.10
CA LEU A 249 -14.36 13.43 -32.12
C LEU A 249 -15.40 13.25 -31.01
N PRO A 250 -15.55 12.03 -30.48
CA PRO A 250 -16.36 11.82 -29.28
C PRO A 250 -15.67 12.43 -28.06
N GLN A 251 -16.12 12.10 -26.85
CA GLN A 251 -15.43 12.53 -25.64
C GLN A 251 -13.99 11.99 -25.63
N VAL A 252 -13.03 12.86 -25.35
CA VAL A 252 -11.60 12.54 -25.34
C VAL A 252 -11.04 12.75 -23.95
N TYR A 253 -10.31 11.74 -23.46
CA TYR A 253 -9.51 11.85 -22.26
C TYR A 253 -8.03 11.75 -22.60
N LEU A 254 -7.24 12.72 -22.15
CA LEU A 254 -5.79 12.76 -22.36
C LEU A 254 -5.03 12.69 -21.03
N ALA A 255 -3.92 11.97 -21.03
CA ALA A 255 -2.94 12.03 -19.96
C ALA A 255 -1.58 12.49 -20.52
N ALA A 256 -1.03 13.56 -19.93
CA ALA A 256 0.25 14.13 -20.33
C ALA A 256 1.26 14.07 -19.18
N CYS A 257 2.49 13.65 -19.47
CA CYS A 257 3.59 13.67 -18.51
C CYS A 257 4.53 14.84 -18.82
N THR A 258 4.75 15.74 -17.86
CA THR A 258 5.50 17.00 -18.10
C THR A 258 6.98 16.84 -18.47
N LYS A 259 7.55 15.65 -18.32
CA LYS A 259 8.93 15.29 -18.71
C LYS A 259 9.01 14.31 -19.87
N ASP A 260 7.89 13.98 -20.50
CA ASP A 260 7.86 13.12 -21.69
C ASP A 260 8.08 13.97 -22.96
N PRO A 261 8.86 13.51 -23.95
CA PRO A 261 9.06 14.26 -25.20
C PRO A 261 7.76 14.52 -25.97
N THR A 262 6.70 13.72 -25.74
CA THR A 262 5.37 13.90 -26.32
C THR A 262 4.46 14.83 -25.52
N HIS A 263 4.98 15.47 -24.46
CA HIS A 263 4.21 16.37 -23.60
C HIS A 263 3.58 17.52 -24.39
N GLN A 264 4.37 18.20 -25.24
CA GLN A 264 3.88 19.32 -26.03
C GLN A 264 2.89 18.87 -27.10
N ASP A 265 3.12 17.72 -27.73
CA ASP A 265 2.18 17.11 -28.66
C ASP A 265 0.81 16.83 -28.01
N THR A 266 0.82 16.26 -26.81
CA THR A 266 -0.42 15.98 -26.06
C THR A 266 -1.14 17.28 -25.69
N LEU A 267 -0.40 18.29 -25.21
CA LEU A 267 -0.94 19.60 -24.86
C LEU A 267 -1.52 20.33 -26.09
N PHE A 268 -0.83 20.31 -27.22
CA PHE A 268 -1.31 20.98 -28.45
C PHE A 268 -2.58 20.32 -28.98
N PHE A 269 -2.65 18.99 -28.93
CA PHE A 269 -3.87 18.27 -29.30
C PHE A 269 -5.04 18.57 -28.35
N TYR A 270 -4.79 18.64 -27.04
CA TYR A 270 -5.78 19.07 -26.05
C TYR A 270 -6.32 20.47 -26.36
N GLU A 271 -5.43 21.43 -26.60
CA GLU A 271 -5.79 22.81 -26.92
C GLU A 271 -6.61 22.89 -28.22
N GLU A 272 -6.23 22.12 -29.24
CA GLU A 272 -6.96 22.06 -30.51
C GLU A 272 -8.35 21.43 -30.34
N CYS A 273 -8.48 20.33 -29.59
CA CYS A 273 -9.76 19.73 -29.21
C CYS A 273 -10.67 20.74 -28.50
N LYS A 274 -10.15 21.47 -27.49
CA LYS A 274 -10.88 22.54 -26.81
C LYS A 274 -11.30 23.65 -27.77
N ARG A 275 -10.40 24.11 -28.63
CA ARG A 275 -10.67 25.17 -29.61
C ARG A 275 -11.76 24.77 -30.60
N ARG A 276 -11.87 23.48 -30.92
CA ARG A 276 -12.86 22.89 -31.82
C ARG A 276 -14.16 22.46 -31.13
N GLY A 277 -14.28 22.67 -29.81
CA GLY A 277 -15.49 22.35 -29.06
C GLY A 277 -15.69 20.86 -28.73
N VAL A 278 -14.62 20.06 -28.76
CA VAL A 278 -14.64 18.66 -28.34
C VAL A 278 -14.75 18.61 -26.80
N ASP A 279 -15.55 17.67 -26.28
CA ASP A 279 -15.55 17.36 -24.85
C ASP A 279 -14.24 16.65 -24.49
N VAL A 280 -13.26 17.43 -24.06
CA VAL A 280 -11.92 16.96 -23.76
C VAL A 280 -11.52 17.29 -22.33
N GLU A 281 -11.10 16.26 -21.60
CA GLU A 281 -10.45 16.39 -20.30
C GLU A 281 -8.98 15.95 -20.45
N MET A 282 -8.09 16.61 -19.71
CA MET A 282 -6.69 16.24 -19.68
C MET A 282 -6.17 16.34 -18.25
N ASP A 283 -5.60 15.24 -17.78
CA ASP A 283 -4.73 15.26 -16.60
C ASP A 283 -3.31 15.53 -17.07
N GLN A 284 -2.75 16.63 -16.57
CA GLN A 284 -1.34 16.94 -16.72
C GLN A 284 -0.64 16.54 -15.42
N TRP A 285 0.25 15.57 -15.51
CA TRP A 285 1.03 15.18 -14.35
C TRP A 285 2.21 16.15 -14.19
N ILE A 286 1.93 17.23 -13.46
CA ILE A 286 2.87 18.23 -12.96
C ILE A 286 3.37 17.78 -11.58
N PRO A 287 4.66 17.48 -11.39
CA PRO A 287 5.19 16.94 -10.14
C PRO A 287 4.81 17.83 -8.95
N GLU A 288 4.05 17.28 -7.98
CA GLU A 288 3.70 17.99 -6.75
C GLU A 288 4.93 18.05 -5.84
N ASN A 289 5.29 19.27 -5.41
CA ASN A 289 6.45 19.62 -4.57
C ASN A 289 7.84 19.18 -5.10
N ASN A 290 8.44 19.99 -5.98
CA ASN A 290 9.90 20.05 -6.24
C ASN A 290 10.67 18.72 -6.46
N GLY A 291 10.01 17.63 -6.91
CA GLY A 291 10.66 16.39 -7.37
C GLY A 291 9.89 15.82 -8.57
N LYS A 292 10.54 15.74 -9.74
CA LYS A 292 9.98 15.43 -11.07
C LYS A 292 9.38 14.02 -11.12
N SER A 293 8.76 13.59 -12.21
CA SER A 293 8.60 12.16 -12.55
C SER A 293 8.84 11.96 -14.05
N ALA A 294 9.23 10.75 -14.45
CA ALA A 294 9.43 10.33 -15.83
C ALA A 294 8.21 9.58 -16.38
N GLY A 295 8.00 9.68 -17.69
CA GLY A 295 6.84 9.15 -18.41
C GLY A 295 6.70 7.62 -18.45
N SER A 296 5.54 7.20 -18.95
CA SER A 296 5.07 5.84 -19.29
C SER A 296 5.03 4.77 -18.19
N ILE A 297 6.08 4.59 -17.38
CA ILE A 297 6.13 3.55 -16.32
C ILE A 297 5.20 3.87 -15.15
N TYR A 298 4.91 5.15 -14.86
CA TYR A 298 4.00 5.53 -13.78
C TYR A 298 2.53 5.14 -14.07
N LEU A 299 2.13 5.09 -15.35
CA LEU A 299 0.83 4.55 -15.78
C LEU A 299 0.71 3.05 -15.48
N LEU A 300 1.84 2.34 -15.33
CA LEU A 300 1.89 0.90 -15.04
C LEU A 300 1.71 0.59 -13.54
N ARG A 301 2.02 1.53 -12.64
CA ARG A 301 2.05 1.29 -11.19
C ARG A 301 0.78 1.68 -10.43
N LYS A 302 -0.09 2.53 -10.99
CA LYS A 302 -1.37 2.90 -10.35
C LYS A 302 -2.56 2.39 -11.17
N PRO A 303 -3.03 1.15 -10.96
CA PRO A 303 -4.28 0.65 -11.58
C PRO A 303 -5.48 1.57 -11.32
N LEU A 304 -5.47 2.30 -10.19
CA LEU A 304 -6.47 3.31 -9.82
C LEU A 304 -6.49 4.54 -10.75
N VAL A 305 -5.41 4.86 -11.46
CA VAL A 305 -5.33 6.02 -12.37
C VAL A 305 -6.11 5.72 -13.63
N LEU A 306 -5.80 4.62 -14.31
CA LEU A 306 -6.52 4.15 -15.50
C LEU A 306 -7.99 3.85 -15.17
N LEU A 307 -8.24 3.37 -13.95
CA LEU A 307 -9.57 3.20 -13.39
C LEU A 307 -10.30 4.52 -13.16
N ARG A 308 -9.65 5.59 -12.66
CA ARG A 308 -10.22 6.93 -12.60
C ARG A 308 -10.50 7.49 -14.00
N LEU A 309 -9.63 7.22 -14.97
CA LEU A 309 -9.82 7.62 -16.38
C LEU A 309 -11.08 6.97 -16.98
N VAL A 310 -11.29 5.68 -16.72
CA VAL A 310 -12.42 4.94 -17.28
C VAL A 310 -13.71 5.08 -16.46
N LEU A 311 -13.65 5.19 -15.13
CA LEU A 311 -14.82 5.42 -14.26
C LEU A 311 -15.37 6.84 -14.39
N SER A 312 -14.52 7.87 -14.46
CA SER A 312 -14.98 9.26 -14.65
C SER A 312 -15.73 9.42 -15.97
N PHE A 313 -15.33 8.63 -16.97
CA PHE A 313 -15.99 8.51 -18.26
C PHE A 313 -17.32 7.72 -18.17
N LEU A 314 -17.32 6.51 -17.59
CA LEU A 314 -18.50 5.63 -17.53
C LEU A 314 -19.64 6.18 -16.64
N LEU A 315 -19.33 7.01 -15.64
CA LEU A 315 -20.32 7.59 -14.72
C LEU A 315 -21.08 8.80 -15.32
N ARG A 316 -20.66 9.33 -16.47
CA ARG A 316 -21.41 10.38 -17.19
C ARG A 316 -22.34 9.73 -18.23
N SER A 317 -23.59 9.50 -17.84
CA SER A 317 -24.63 9.04 -18.76
C SER A 317 -24.87 10.06 -19.89
N PRO A 318 -24.95 9.64 -21.17
CA PRO A 318 -25.31 10.53 -22.26
C PRO A 318 -26.84 10.65 -22.31
N ALA A 319 -27.41 11.62 -21.60
CA ALA A 319 -28.84 11.93 -21.67
C ALA A 319 -29.10 13.36 -22.21
N ARG A 320 -29.28 13.41 -23.54
CA ARG A 320 -30.19 14.25 -24.35
C ARG A 320 -30.07 15.79 -24.36
N ASN A 321 -29.86 16.30 -25.59
CA ASN A 321 -30.28 17.56 -26.25
C ASN A 321 -30.25 18.92 -25.50
N PRO A 322 -29.58 19.95 -26.06
CA PRO A 322 -29.31 21.23 -25.39
C PRO A 322 -30.41 22.30 -25.55
N THR A 323 -31.70 21.94 -25.47
CA THR A 323 -32.79 22.93 -25.63
C THR A 323 -33.96 22.67 -24.70
N SER A 324 -33.82 23.05 -23.42
CA SER A 324 -34.92 23.47 -22.52
C SER A 324 -34.46 23.38 -21.07
N TYR A 325 -33.84 24.44 -20.55
CA TYR A 325 -33.71 24.61 -19.10
C TYR A 325 -35.02 25.20 -18.55
N LYS A 326 -35.83 24.37 -17.89
CA LYS A 326 -36.69 24.83 -16.78
C LYS A 326 -36.08 24.27 -15.49
N ARG A 327 -35.71 25.17 -14.57
CA ARG A 327 -35.26 24.84 -13.21
C ARG A 327 -36.35 24.03 -12.50
N PHE A 328 -36.05 22.79 -12.15
CA PHE A 328 -36.79 22.06 -11.12
C PHE A 328 -36.27 22.47 -9.74
N SER A 329 -37.17 22.61 -8.76
CA SER A 329 -36.82 23.07 -7.41
C SER A 329 -36.22 21.93 -6.56
N THR A 330 -35.41 22.31 -5.58
CA THR A 330 -34.65 21.45 -4.65
C THR A 330 -35.50 20.41 -3.90
N ALA A 331 -36.82 20.60 -3.82
CA ALA A 331 -37.73 19.69 -3.13
C ALA A 331 -38.10 18.43 -3.94
N GLU A 332 -38.06 18.48 -5.28
CA GLU A 332 -38.38 17.33 -6.13
C GLU A 332 -37.17 16.40 -6.33
N GLN A 333 -35.95 16.96 -6.31
CA GLN A 333 -34.71 16.19 -6.35
C GLN A 333 -34.51 15.32 -5.09
N PHE A 334 -34.97 15.79 -3.93
CA PHE A 334 -34.86 15.06 -2.66
C PHE A 334 -35.83 13.86 -2.61
N LYS A 335 -37.03 13.97 -3.19
CA LYS A 335 -38.02 12.88 -3.24
C LYS A 335 -37.64 11.75 -4.20
N MET A 336 -36.97 12.04 -5.32
CA MET A 336 -36.46 11.00 -6.23
C MET A 336 -35.27 10.24 -5.62
N LEU A 337 -34.39 10.91 -4.88
CA LEU A 337 -33.25 10.27 -4.22
C LEU A 337 -33.69 9.28 -3.13
N LEU A 338 -34.71 9.64 -2.33
CA LEU A 338 -35.27 8.78 -1.28
C LEU A 338 -35.95 7.51 -1.82
N ASN A 339 -36.69 7.61 -2.94
CA ASN A 339 -37.34 6.44 -3.55
C ASN A 339 -36.36 5.50 -4.26
N THR A 340 -35.20 6.01 -4.71
CA THR A 340 -34.16 5.19 -5.33
C THR A 340 -33.35 4.42 -4.28
N ILE A 341 -33.14 5.01 -3.10
CA ILE A 341 -32.49 4.35 -1.95
C ILE A 341 -33.39 3.24 -1.35
N ALA A 342 -34.71 3.43 -1.32
CA ALA A 342 -35.66 2.43 -0.81
C ALA A 342 -35.77 1.17 -1.68
N VAL A 343 -35.57 1.28 -3.00
CA VAL A 343 -35.60 0.14 -3.94
C VAL A 343 -34.26 -0.61 -3.98
N LEU A 344 -33.14 0.05 -3.66
CA LEU A 344 -31.85 -0.60 -3.45
C LEU A 344 -31.74 -1.36 -2.11
N ALA A 345 -32.53 -0.98 -1.10
CA ALA A 345 -32.55 -1.63 0.20
C ALA A 345 -33.29 -2.98 0.23
N THR A 346 -33.94 -3.41 -0.86
CA THR A 346 -34.74 -4.65 -0.92
C THR A 346 -34.10 -5.79 -1.72
N PHE A 347 -32.86 -5.65 -2.20
CA PHE A 347 -32.14 -6.72 -2.93
C PHE A 347 -30.77 -7.10 -2.33
N VAL A 348 -30.58 -6.94 -1.01
CA VAL A 348 -29.43 -7.52 -0.31
C VAL A 348 -29.84 -8.83 0.34
N SER A 349 -29.65 -9.93 -0.36
CA SER A 349 -29.52 -11.27 0.24
C SER A 349 -28.86 -12.23 -0.76
N MET A 350 -27.58 -12.00 -1.07
CA MET A 350 -26.65 -13.05 -1.48
C MET A 350 -25.25 -12.69 -0.97
N SER A 351 -24.87 -13.24 0.18
CA SER A 351 -23.54 -13.09 0.77
C SER A 351 -22.55 -14.03 0.09
N LEU A 352 -21.64 -13.48 -0.72
CA LEU A 352 -20.26 -13.98 -0.76
C LEU A 352 -19.58 -13.31 0.44
N GLY A 353 -19.11 -14.10 1.41
CA GLY A 353 -18.58 -13.57 2.66
C GLY A 353 -17.43 -12.60 2.41
N ALA A 354 -17.65 -11.31 2.62
CA ALA A 354 -16.60 -10.31 2.64
C ALA A 354 -15.67 -10.60 3.83
N GLU A 355 -14.36 -10.66 3.58
CA GLU A 355 -13.35 -10.83 4.62
C GLU A 355 -13.54 -9.78 5.72
N THR A 356 -13.67 -10.23 6.96
CA THR A 356 -13.95 -9.40 8.13
C THR A 356 -12.68 -9.16 8.92
N VAL A 357 -12.39 -7.89 9.25
CA VAL A 357 -11.27 -7.52 10.14
C VAL A 357 -11.74 -7.62 11.59
N LEU A 358 -11.06 -8.43 12.40
CA LEU A 358 -11.39 -8.68 13.81
C LEU A 358 -10.66 -7.72 14.76
N GLY A 359 -9.46 -7.30 14.37
CA GLY A 359 -8.63 -6.36 15.12
C GLY A 359 -7.31 -6.07 14.40
N VAL A 360 -6.62 -5.04 14.85
CA VAL A 360 -5.40 -4.53 14.23
C VAL A 360 -4.37 -4.17 15.29
N TYR A 361 -3.09 -4.42 14.98
CA TYR A 361 -1.93 -3.88 15.68
C TYR A 361 -1.15 -2.96 14.73
N ILE A 362 -0.87 -1.72 15.14
CA ILE A 362 -0.04 -0.77 14.40
C ILE A 362 1.20 -0.42 15.22
N PHE A 363 2.38 -0.59 14.62
CA PHE A 363 3.63 -0.03 15.14
C PHE A 363 4.06 1.12 14.22
N SER A 364 4.09 2.34 14.73
CA SER A 364 4.40 3.55 13.96
C SER A 364 5.73 4.18 14.39
N ARG A 365 6.50 4.67 13.41
CA ARG A 365 7.56 5.64 13.66
C ARG A 365 6.91 7.00 13.93
N HIS A 366 7.61 7.84 14.70
CA HIS A 366 7.29 9.25 14.84
C HIS A 366 7.40 10.02 13.51
N GLY A 367 6.76 11.20 13.45
CA GLY A 367 6.92 12.14 12.33
C GLY A 367 8.23 12.92 12.37
N ASP A 368 8.43 13.83 11.42
CA ASP A 368 9.57 14.73 11.34
C ASP A 368 9.92 15.43 12.66
N ARG A 369 11.22 15.59 12.92
CA ARG A 369 11.76 16.15 14.15
C ARG A 369 13.04 16.93 13.87
N THR A 370 13.51 17.69 14.86
CA THR A 370 14.85 18.28 14.83
C THR A 370 15.94 17.19 14.83
N ALA A 371 17.14 17.54 14.38
CA ALA A 371 18.27 16.61 14.25
C ALA A 371 18.71 16.04 15.61
N LYS A 372 19.14 14.76 15.61
CA LYS A 372 19.65 14.09 16.81
C LYS A 372 20.98 14.64 17.29
N SER A 373 21.73 15.32 16.43
CA SER A 373 23.00 15.95 16.77
C SER A 373 22.84 17.19 17.67
N THR A 374 21.62 17.72 17.82
CA THR A 374 21.30 18.85 18.71
C THR A 374 20.22 18.44 19.73
N PRO A 375 20.53 17.54 20.68
CA PRO A 375 19.55 17.10 21.67
C PRO A 375 19.14 18.25 22.63
N PRO A 376 17.92 18.22 23.18
CA PRO A 376 16.89 17.21 22.97
C PRO A 376 16.21 17.35 21.61
N ALA A 377 15.96 16.23 20.94
CA ALA A 377 15.16 16.18 19.73
C ALA A 377 13.72 16.60 20.02
N LYS A 378 13.12 17.36 19.10
CA LYS A 378 11.75 17.87 19.23
C LYS A 378 10.95 17.53 17.97
N LEU A 379 9.73 17.04 18.16
CA LEU A 379 8.76 16.88 17.09
C LEU A 379 8.48 18.25 16.47
N THR A 380 8.49 18.35 15.14
CA THR A 380 8.12 19.58 14.44
C THR A 380 6.62 19.61 14.16
N ASP A 381 6.09 20.78 13.77
CA ASP A 381 4.71 20.87 13.31
C ASP A 381 4.47 20.06 12.02
N LEU A 382 5.51 19.92 11.17
CA LEU A 382 5.47 19.00 10.02
C LEU A 382 5.28 17.56 10.51
N GLY A 383 6.12 17.10 11.43
CA GLY A 383 6.02 15.74 11.95
C GLY A 383 4.71 15.44 12.67
N TYR A 384 4.16 16.43 13.37
CA TYR A 384 2.83 16.33 13.95
C TYR A 384 1.73 16.21 12.89
N ALA A 385 1.80 17.00 11.79
CA ALA A 385 0.86 16.90 10.68
C ALA A 385 0.95 15.54 9.95
N GLU A 386 2.15 15.00 9.80
CA GLU A 386 2.38 13.69 9.19
C GLU A 386 1.67 12.57 9.97
N VAL A 387 1.91 12.47 11.27
CA VAL A 387 1.28 11.42 12.09
C VAL A 387 -0.22 11.63 12.27
N PHE A 388 -0.69 12.87 12.28
CA PHE A 388 -2.13 13.19 12.25
C PHE A 388 -2.77 12.66 10.96
N MET A 389 -2.15 12.91 9.80
CA MET A 389 -2.60 12.42 8.51
C MET A 389 -2.63 10.88 8.45
N SER A 390 -1.59 10.21 8.96
CA SER A 390 -1.58 8.75 9.11
C SER A 390 -2.74 8.28 10.01
N GLY A 391 -3.00 8.96 11.13
CA GLY A 391 -4.14 8.66 12.01
C GLY A 391 -5.49 8.79 11.31
N SER A 392 -5.69 9.85 10.52
CA SER A 392 -6.90 10.05 9.72
C SER A 392 -7.08 8.99 8.65
N PHE A 393 -6.00 8.58 7.97
CA PHE A 393 -6.07 7.45 7.04
C PHE A 393 -6.56 6.17 7.73
N TYR A 394 -6.00 5.84 8.89
CA TYR A 394 -6.43 4.64 9.63
C TYR A 394 -7.84 4.76 10.20
N ARG A 395 -8.33 5.97 10.47
CA ARG A 395 -9.75 6.21 10.76
C ARG A 395 -10.62 5.81 9.57
N ASP A 396 -10.31 6.31 8.38
CA ASP A 396 -11.07 6.04 7.16
C ASP A 396 -10.93 4.59 6.69
N ARG A 397 -9.86 3.90 7.09
CA ARG A 397 -9.70 2.48 6.85
C ARG A 397 -10.48 1.60 7.81
N TYR A 398 -10.46 1.89 9.11
CA TYR A 398 -10.89 0.92 10.14
C TYR A 398 -12.04 1.38 11.05
N VAL A 399 -12.22 2.69 11.23
CA VAL A 399 -13.03 3.24 12.32
C VAL A 399 -14.29 3.92 11.82
N SER A 400 -14.20 4.74 10.78
CA SER A 400 -15.31 5.57 10.32
C SER A 400 -16.53 4.72 9.92
N GLN A 401 -17.72 5.31 9.96
CA GLN A 401 -18.96 4.61 9.60
C GLN A 401 -18.92 4.03 8.17
N ASN A 402 -18.20 4.71 7.27
CA ASN A 402 -18.00 4.30 5.87
C ASN A 402 -16.60 3.72 5.64
N ALA A 403 -15.98 3.17 6.70
CA ALA A 403 -14.62 2.67 6.63
C ALA A 403 -14.48 1.58 5.57
N THR A 404 -13.41 1.65 4.78
CA THR A 404 -13.16 0.70 3.68
C THR A 404 -12.99 -0.73 4.19
N ARG A 405 -12.47 -0.89 5.41
CA ARG A 405 -12.23 -2.17 6.10
C ARG A 405 -12.57 -2.08 7.59
N SER A 406 -13.81 -1.72 7.91
CA SER A 406 -14.24 -1.53 9.30
C SER A 406 -13.85 -2.70 10.21
N ILE A 407 -13.22 -2.41 11.36
CA ILE A 407 -12.96 -3.44 12.37
C ILE A 407 -14.29 -3.83 13.00
N PHE A 408 -14.61 -5.12 12.99
CA PHE A 408 -15.89 -5.65 13.43
C PHE A 408 -16.22 -5.19 14.87
N GLY A 409 -17.33 -4.47 15.03
CA GLY A 409 -17.84 -4.01 16.32
C GLY A 409 -17.00 -2.91 16.99
N LEU A 410 -16.07 -2.27 16.29
CA LEU A 410 -15.37 -1.09 16.79
C LEU A 410 -16.30 0.13 16.81
N SER A 411 -16.21 0.95 17.86
CA SER A 411 -16.99 2.19 17.95
C SER A 411 -16.46 3.24 16.97
N HIS A 412 -17.35 3.81 16.15
CA HIS A 412 -16.99 4.67 15.01
C HIS A 412 -16.90 6.16 15.39
N ASP A 413 -17.91 6.67 16.10
CA ASP A 413 -18.01 8.08 16.46
C ASP A 413 -17.31 8.38 17.78
N ILE A 414 -17.77 7.72 18.86
CA ILE A 414 -17.25 7.93 20.22
C ILE A 414 -16.24 6.84 20.57
N VAL A 415 -15.04 7.23 20.98
CA VAL A 415 -13.99 6.31 21.43
C VAL A 415 -14.49 5.42 22.58
N SER A 416 -14.26 4.11 22.44
CA SER A 416 -14.47 3.16 23.54
C SER A 416 -13.13 2.76 24.13
N ALA A 417 -12.83 3.23 25.34
CA ALA A 417 -11.55 3.01 26.00
C ALA A 417 -11.22 1.52 26.23
N SER A 418 -12.22 0.62 26.23
CA SER A 418 -11.99 -0.82 26.34
C SER A 418 -11.58 -1.49 25.02
N GLN A 419 -11.78 -0.81 23.88
CA GLN A 419 -11.55 -1.35 22.53
C GLN A 419 -10.20 -0.95 21.95
N ILE A 420 -9.55 0.05 22.52
CA ILE A 420 -8.34 0.66 21.96
C ILE A 420 -7.25 0.70 23.03
N THR A 421 -6.04 0.33 22.64
CA THR A 421 -4.84 0.58 23.42
C THR A 421 -3.87 1.41 22.59
N ALA A 422 -3.23 2.39 23.24
CA ALA A 422 -2.19 3.19 22.64
C ALA A 422 -1.00 3.25 23.58
N SER A 423 0.21 3.10 23.08
CA SER A 423 1.42 3.18 23.89
C SER A 423 2.60 3.84 23.17
N ALA A 424 3.48 4.47 23.94
CA ALA A 424 4.74 5.03 23.46
C ALA A 424 5.79 4.98 24.57
N PRO A 425 7.08 4.81 24.24
CA PRO A 425 8.16 4.95 25.21
C PRO A 425 8.18 6.32 25.87
N ALA A 426 8.85 6.41 27.01
CA ALA A 426 9.15 7.66 27.72
C ALA A 426 10.10 8.57 26.90
N ASP A 427 9.59 9.13 25.81
CA ASP A 427 10.28 10.04 24.89
C ASP A 427 9.27 11.08 24.39
N ALA A 428 9.65 12.35 24.38
CA ALA A 428 8.74 13.44 24.02
C ALA A 428 8.31 13.39 22.54
N VAL A 429 9.21 13.02 21.63
CA VAL A 429 8.92 12.92 20.19
C VAL A 429 7.93 11.80 19.94
N LEU A 430 8.16 10.63 20.56
CA LEU A 430 7.28 9.46 20.41
C LEU A 430 5.90 9.69 21.03
N GLN A 431 5.84 10.26 22.24
CA GLN A 431 4.57 10.52 22.91
C GLN A 431 3.74 11.59 22.18
N ASN A 432 4.36 12.69 21.76
CA ASN A 432 3.65 13.74 21.03
C ASN A 432 3.18 13.22 19.65
N SER A 433 3.98 12.37 19.00
CA SER A 433 3.57 11.73 17.75
C SER A 433 2.37 10.82 17.93
N ALA A 434 2.37 10.00 18.99
CA ALA A 434 1.26 9.13 19.32
C ALA A 434 -0.01 9.93 19.60
N VAL A 435 0.07 11.04 20.33
CA VAL A 435 -1.07 11.94 20.55
C VAL A 435 -1.58 12.51 19.23
N GLY A 436 -0.69 13.02 18.36
CA GLY A 436 -1.09 13.54 17.03
C GLY A 436 -1.81 12.52 16.17
N PHE A 437 -1.31 11.27 16.15
CA PHE A 437 -1.97 10.16 15.46
C PHE A 437 -3.36 9.85 16.03
N LEU A 438 -3.50 9.80 17.35
CA LEU A 438 -4.78 9.51 18.01
C LEU A 438 -5.82 10.60 17.75
N GLN A 439 -5.38 11.85 17.56
CA GLN A 439 -6.25 12.97 17.17
C GLN A 439 -6.78 12.83 15.75
N GLY A 440 -5.97 12.32 14.82
CA GLY A 440 -6.43 11.96 13.48
C GLY A 440 -7.38 10.75 13.50
N LEU A 441 -7.14 9.80 14.40
CA LEU A 441 -7.91 8.55 14.52
C LEU A 441 -9.31 8.76 15.10
N TYR A 442 -9.41 9.55 16.18
CA TYR A 442 -10.67 9.93 16.85
C TYR A 442 -10.76 11.46 16.96
N PRO A 443 -11.15 12.15 15.88
CA PRO A 443 -11.30 13.60 15.87
C PRO A 443 -12.45 14.07 16.78
N PRO A 444 -12.56 15.38 17.05
CA PRO A 444 -13.69 15.94 17.78
C PRO A 444 -15.04 15.57 17.15
N VAL A 445 -16.03 15.25 17.99
CA VAL A 445 -17.36 14.77 17.56
C VAL A 445 -18.43 15.87 17.55
N GLY A 446 -18.00 17.12 17.77
CA GLY A 446 -18.89 18.26 17.86
C GLY A 446 -19.65 18.34 19.18
N SER A 447 -20.28 19.49 19.39
CA SER A 447 -21.10 19.81 20.57
C SER A 447 -22.28 18.87 20.87
N THR A 448 -22.74 18.08 19.89
CA THR A 448 -23.92 17.19 20.05
C THR A 448 -23.57 15.84 20.65
N LEU A 449 -22.48 15.21 20.17
CA LEU A 449 -22.00 13.92 20.67
C LEU A 449 -20.99 14.08 21.80
N GLY A 450 -20.23 15.19 21.80
CA GLY A 450 -19.24 15.54 22.81
C GLY A 450 -19.84 16.20 24.04
N GLN A 451 -20.92 15.64 24.58
CA GLN A 451 -21.59 16.16 25.77
C GLN A 451 -21.97 15.05 26.75
N GLN A 452 -22.00 15.38 28.03
CA GLN A 452 -22.39 14.47 29.10
C GLN A 452 -23.49 15.09 29.95
N THR A 453 -24.56 14.34 30.21
CA THR A 453 -25.57 14.72 31.20
C THR A 453 -25.12 14.25 32.58
N LEU A 454 -24.91 15.20 33.48
CA LEU A 454 -24.57 14.95 34.88
C LEU A 454 -25.79 14.43 35.65
N ARG A 455 -25.57 13.83 36.82
CA ARG A 455 -26.63 13.28 37.67
C ARG A 455 -27.72 14.29 38.05
N ASN A 456 -27.38 15.57 38.12
CA ASN A 456 -28.32 16.66 38.41
C ASN A 456 -29.11 17.14 37.16
N GLY A 457 -28.94 16.50 36.01
CA GLY A 457 -29.59 16.87 34.74
C GLY A 457 -28.87 17.96 33.94
N THR A 458 -27.79 18.56 34.45
CA THR A 458 -27.00 19.54 33.70
C THR A 458 -26.22 18.85 32.58
N VAL A 459 -26.28 19.40 31.37
CA VAL A 459 -25.47 18.95 30.23
C VAL A 459 -24.18 19.77 30.19
N VAL A 460 -23.04 19.08 30.21
CA VAL A 460 -21.71 19.69 30.09
C VAL A 460 -21.07 19.21 28.80
N GLN A 461 -20.52 20.14 28.03
CA GLN A 461 -19.83 19.84 26.79
C GLN A 461 -18.33 19.65 27.02
N SER A 462 -17.76 18.68 26.33
CA SER A 462 -16.32 18.50 26.26
C SER A 462 -15.69 19.68 25.52
N PRO A 463 -14.54 20.22 26.01
CA PRO A 463 -13.81 21.29 25.33
C PRO A 463 -13.39 20.94 23.89
N LEU A 464 -12.91 21.93 23.15
CA LEU A 464 -12.36 21.78 21.80
C LEU A 464 -13.33 21.08 20.83
N ASP A 465 -14.58 21.52 20.86
CA ASP A 465 -15.69 21.01 20.01
C ASP A 465 -15.93 19.50 20.15
N GLY A 466 -15.97 19.00 21.39
CA GLY A 466 -16.22 17.58 21.62
C GLY A 466 -14.98 16.71 21.47
N TYR A 467 -13.79 17.23 21.79
CA TYR A 467 -12.55 16.48 21.71
C TYR A 467 -12.58 15.19 22.54
N GLN A 468 -12.06 14.11 21.96
CA GLN A 468 -12.08 12.78 22.53
C GLN A 468 -10.72 12.44 23.15
N ILE A 469 -10.73 11.87 24.35
CA ILE A 469 -9.50 11.50 25.05
C ILE A 469 -9.25 10.01 24.88
N VAL A 470 -8.16 9.68 24.17
CA VAL A 470 -7.61 8.31 24.11
C VAL A 470 -6.41 8.24 25.04
N THR A 471 -6.40 7.31 25.98
CA THR A 471 -5.31 7.17 26.94
C THR A 471 -4.06 6.62 26.27
N LEU A 472 -2.96 7.38 26.36
CA LEU A 472 -1.63 6.92 25.95
C LEU A 472 -0.90 6.30 27.14
N GLN A 473 -0.51 5.04 27.02
CA GLN A 473 0.28 4.33 28.02
C GLN A 473 1.77 4.55 27.77
N GLN A 474 2.48 4.95 28.82
CA GLN A 474 3.93 5.08 28.77
C GLN A 474 4.59 3.71 29.01
N VAL A 475 5.50 3.32 28.14
CA VAL A 475 6.34 2.11 28.33
C VAL A 475 7.77 2.49 28.71
N THR A 476 8.39 1.66 29.53
CA THR A 476 9.74 1.90 30.09
C THR A 476 10.87 1.52 29.13
N ASN A 477 10.64 0.54 28.24
CA ASN A 477 11.60 0.16 27.21
C ASN A 477 11.64 1.22 26.10
N GLY A 478 12.84 1.59 25.63
CA GLY A 478 12.99 2.59 24.57
C GLY A 478 12.90 4.05 25.03
N ALA A 479 12.95 4.30 26.36
CA ALA A 479 12.96 5.65 26.92
C ALA A 479 14.12 6.50 26.33
N ASN A 480 13.84 7.76 25.99
CA ASN A 480 14.78 8.70 25.38
C ASN A 480 15.49 8.19 24.10
N SER A 481 14.86 7.27 23.35
CA SER A 481 15.43 6.70 22.13
C SER A 481 15.68 7.74 21.02
N GLU A 482 14.87 8.80 20.95
CA GLU A 482 15.09 9.87 19.95
C GLU A 482 16.18 10.85 20.34
N ASN A 483 16.55 10.90 21.62
CA ASN A 483 17.75 11.62 22.09
C ASN A 483 19.02 10.76 22.01
N SER A 484 18.89 9.48 21.68
CA SER A 484 20.01 8.55 21.56
C SER A 484 20.52 8.52 20.12
N ALA A 485 21.81 8.81 19.97
CA ALA A 485 22.53 8.70 18.69
C ALA A 485 22.72 7.23 18.25
N TRP A 486 22.67 6.29 19.20
CA TRP A 486 22.91 4.87 18.97
C TRP A 486 21.66 4.02 19.13
N LEU A 487 21.50 3.07 18.19
CA LEU A 487 20.34 2.21 17.98
C LEU A 487 19.88 1.39 19.20
N GLN A 488 20.83 0.82 19.96
CA GLN A 488 20.56 -0.10 21.09
C GLN A 488 20.70 0.57 22.46
N GLY A 489 20.90 1.89 22.50
CA GLY A 489 21.20 2.64 23.74
C GLY A 489 20.03 2.62 24.72
N SER A 490 18.82 2.44 24.22
CA SER A 490 17.58 2.48 24.98
C SER A 490 16.98 1.11 25.28
N THR A 491 17.66 0.00 24.92
CA THR A 491 17.13 -1.37 25.13
C THR A 491 17.47 -1.96 26.48
N ASN A 492 18.46 -1.40 27.19
CA ASN A 492 19.00 -1.90 28.47
C ASN A 492 19.42 -3.38 28.44
N CYS A 493 19.72 -3.92 27.26
CA CYS A 493 20.04 -5.34 27.06
C CYS A 493 21.53 -5.54 26.79
N ALA A 494 22.31 -5.92 27.81
CA ALA A 494 23.77 -5.99 27.71
C ALA A 494 24.27 -6.87 26.54
N ASN A 495 23.70 -8.07 26.35
CA ASN A 495 24.10 -8.95 25.25
C ASN A 495 23.78 -8.36 23.86
N ALA A 496 22.65 -7.68 23.70
CA ALA A 496 22.31 -7.00 22.44
C ALA A 496 23.27 -5.84 22.16
N GLN A 497 23.66 -5.10 23.20
CA GLN A 497 24.64 -4.03 23.11
C GLN A 497 26.02 -4.56 22.71
N ILE A 498 26.47 -5.66 23.32
CA ILE A 498 27.74 -6.33 22.97
C ILE A 498 27.69 -6.80 21.51
N SER A 499 26.67 -7.56 21.12
CA SER A 499 26.55 -8.05 19.74
C SER A 499 26.49 -6.91 18.73
N SER A 500 25.72 -5.85 19.00
CA SER A 500 25.66 -4.67 18.13
C SER A 500 27.04 -4.00 18.01
N ASN A 501 27.79 -3.88 19.11
CA ASN A 501 29.15 -3.33 19.07
C ASN A 501 30.15 -4.20 18.29
N ASN A 502 29.99 -5.52 18.28
CA ASN A 502 30.82 -6.42 17.47
C ASN A 502 30.74 -6.12 15.97
N TYR A 503 29.69 -5.41 15.50
CA TYR A 503 29.61 -4.92 14.12
C TYR A 503 30.81 -4.04 13.76
N PHE A 504 31.26 -3.18 14.69
CA PHE A 504 32.38 -2.27 14.46
C PHE A 504 33.74 -2.98 14.28
N ASP A 505 33.83 -4.25 14.70
CA ASP A 505 35.02 -5.10 14.53
C ASP A 505 34.88 -6.05 13.32
N SER A 506 33.74 -6.02 12.61
CA SER A 506 33.48 -6.91 11.47
C SER A 506 34.26 -6.49 10.22
N ALA A 507 34.63 -7.47 9.39
CA ALA A 507 35.33 -7.22 8.13
C ALA A 507 34.49 -6.33 7.17
N GLU A 508 33.17 -6.51 7.15
CA GLU A 508 32.25 -5.71 6.34
C GLU A 508 32.26 -4.23 6.75
N TYR A 509 32.20 -3.96 8.06
CA TYR A 509 32.27 -2.61 8.58
C TYR A 509 33.62 -1.97 8.30
N LEU A 510 34.73 -2.67 8.57
CA LEU A 510 36.09 -2.14 8.39
C LEU A 510 36.40 -1.84 6.91
N ASP A 511 35.94 -2.68 5.98
CA ASP A 511 36.04 -2.43 4.55
C ASP A 511 35.26 -1.16 4.15
N THR A 512 34.01 -1.06 4.57
CA THR A 512 33.15 0.11 4.27
C THR A 512 33.72 1.38 4.88
N LEU A 513 34.19 1.35 6.12
CA LEU A 513 34.84 2.46 6.81
C LEU A 513 36.06 2.96 6.02
N SER A 514 36.92 2.04 5.58
CA SER A 514 38.12 2.38 4.79
C SER A 514 37.77 3.00 3.44
N ARG A 515 36.88 2.35 2.68
CA ARG A 515 36.54 2.75 1.31
C ARG A 515 35.75 4.06 1.23
N THR A 516 35.05 4.45 2.31
CA THR A 516 34.20 5.65 2.33
C THR A 516 34.86 6.85 3.00
N GLN A 517 36.12 6.74 3.42
CA GLN A 517 36.83 7.81 4.12
C GLN A 517 36.84 9.11 3.30
N ASP A 518 37.20 9.05 2.01
CA ASP A 518 37.27 10.22 1.14
C ASP A 518 35.90 10.89 0.96
N PHE A 519 34.83 10.08 0.87
CA PHE A 519 33.47 10.57 0.80
C PHE A 519 33.10 11.40 2.03
N TYR A 520 33.35 10.86 3.24
CA TYR A 520 33.07 11.62 4.46
C TYR A 520 33.95 12.86 4.60
N GLN A 521 35.22 12.80 4.22
CA GLN A 521 36.07 13.99 4.21
C GLN A 521 35.54 15.08 3.28
N ALA A 522 34.97 14.71 2.12
CA ALA A 522 34.32 15.65 1.21
C ALA A 522 33.04 16.29 1.82
N LEU A 523 32.36 15.64 2.77
CA LEU A 523 31.22 16.20 3.50
C LEU A 523 31.64 17.19 4.60
N SER A 524 32.88 17.14 5.07
CA SER A 524 33.39 17.93 6.20
C SER A 524 33.06 19.43 6.11
N PRO A 525 33.20 20.12 4.96
CA PRO A 525 32.85 21.54 4.84
C PRO A 525 31.38 21.85 5.16
N MET A 526 30.47 20.88 5.08
CA MET A 526 29.05 21.03 5.41
C MET A 526 28.73 20.74 6.87
N ILE A 527 29.49 19.85 7.52
CA ILE A 527 29.14 19.27 8.82
C ILE A 527 30.15 19.58 9.94
N ASN A 528 31.24 20.30 9.65
CA ASN A 528 32.31 20.60 10.60
C ASN A 528 31.89 21.45 11.82
N GLY A 529 30.77 22.16 11.75
CA GLY A 529 30.17 22.85 12.89
C GLY A 529 29.56 21.90 13.93
N THR A 530 29.32 20.65 13.56
CA THR A 530 28.69 19.62 14.40
C THR A 530 29.61 18.43 14.65
N PHE A 531 30.42 18.04 13.66
CA PHE A 531 31.32 16.88 13.74
C PHE A 531 32.77 17.30 13.56
N THR A 532 33.65 16.81 14.44
CA THR A 532 35.10 16.95 14.25
C THR A 532 35.58 16.10 13.07
N SER A 533 36.79 16.37 12.55
CA SER A 533 37.39 15.56 11.48
C SER A 533 37.53 14.08 11.85
N ALA A 534 37.74 13.76 13.13
CA ALA A 534 37.80 12.37 13.62
C ALA A 534 36.42 11.70 13.69
N GLN A 535 35.35 12.48 13.84
CA GLN A 535 33.97 11.98 13.86
C GLN A 535 33.37 11.88 12.46
N THR A 536 33.93 12.59 11.48
CA THR A 536 33.48 12.61 10.09
C THR A 536 33.92 11.34 9.35
N SER A 537 33.21 10.23 9.60
CA SER A 537 33.47 8.91 9.02
C SER A 537 32.22 8.03 9.07
N PHE A 538 32.31 6.84 8.45
CA PHE A 538 31.25 5.83 8.47
C PHE A 538 30.80 5.43 9.88
N LYS A 539 31.65 5.59 10.90
CA LYS A 539 31.29 5.38 12.31
C LYS A 539 30.11 6.22 12.79
N ASN A 540 29.87 7.38 12.16
CA ASN A 540 28.76 8.28 12.46
C ASN A 540 27.83 8.43 11.24
N ALA A 541 27.79 7.44 10.34
CA ALA A 541 27.04 7.51 9.09
C ALA A 541 25.60 8.00 9.29
N TYR A 542 24.88 7.40 10.24
CA TYR A 542 23.49 7.76 10.52
C TYR A 542 23.33 9.16 11.09
N THR A 543 24.13 9.58 12.08
CA THR A 543 23.97 10.92 12.68
C THR A 543 24.38 12.04 11.74
N ILE A 544 25.34 11.76 10.84
CA ILE A 544 25.69 12.67 9.74
C ILE A 544 24.53 12.75 8.74
N TYR A 545 24.00 11.62 8.28
CA TYR A 545 22.84 11.60 7.40
C TYR A 545 21.60 12.27 8.02
N ASP A 546 21.29 12.01 9.30
CA ASP A 546 20.16 12.60 10.01
C ASP A 546 20.23 14.13 10.03
N LEU A 547 21.43 14.68 10.28
CA LEU A 547 21.65 16.13 10.20
C LEU A 547 21.38 16.67 8.79
N LEU A 548 21.90 16.00 7.75
CA LEU A 548 21.70 16.39 6.35
C LEU A 548 20.22 16.27 5.94
N ASN A 549 19.54 15.22 6.38
CA ASN A 549 18.14 14.94 6.09
C ASN A 549 17.21 15.97 6.74
N VAL A 550 17.44 16.29 8.01
CA VAL A 550 16.67 17.34 8.68
C VAL A 550 16.92 18.70 8.03
N ALA A 551 18.18 19.02 7.71
CA ALA A 551 18.51 20.27 7.02
C ALA A 551 17.84 20.39 5.65
N SER A 552 17.75 19.29 4.88
CA SER A 552 17.11 19.29 3.57
C SER A 552 15.59 19.45 3.66
N ILE A 553 14.94 18.83 4.66
CA ILE A 553 13.49 18.97 4.89
C ILE A 553 13.15 20.37 5.39
N HIS A 554 13.94 20.92 6.33
CA HIS A 554 13.66 22.22 6.96
C HIS A 554 14.10 23.41 6.11
N ASN A 555 14.67 23.15 4.92
CA ASN A 555 14.98 24.09 3.85
C ASN A 555 15.70 25.39 4.29
N SER A 556 16.60 25.28 5.28
CA SER A 556 17.39 26.39 5.80
C SER A 556 18.83 26.31 5.30
N SER A 557 19.08 26.82 4.10
CA SER A 557 20.43 26.93 3.54
C SER A 557 21.28 28.03 4.21
N SER A 558 20.66 28.97 4.93
CA SER A 558 21.36 30.11 5.56
C SER A 558 22.30 29.70 6.69
N ASN A 559 22.13 28.50 7.26
CA ASN A 559 22.95 27.97 8.36
C ASN A 559 23.73 26.70 7.98
N PHE A 560 23.66 26.27 6.71
CA PHE A 560 24.36 25.07 6.23
C PHE A 560 25.48 25.51 5.27
N PRO A 561 26.75 25.56 5.75
CA PRO A 561 27.86 25.98 4.90
C PRO A 561 27.97 25.04 3.70
N ASN A 562 28.21 25.59 2.51
CA ASN A 562 28.45 24.80 1.30
C ASN A 562 27.29 23.86 0.91
N ALA A 563 26.03 24.28 1.09
CA ALA A 563 24.83 23.49 0.74
C ALA A 563 24.81 22.98 -0.71
N ASP A 564 25.51 23.66 -1.64
CA ASP A 564 25.72 23.22 -3.03
C ASP A 564 26.42 21.86 -3.15
N LEU A 565 27.14 21.42 -2.10
CA LEU A 565 27.80 20.10 -2.05
C LEU A 565 26.80 18.97 -1.75
N LEU A 566 25.59 19.26 -1.23
CA LEU A 566 24.56 18.26 -0.96
C LEU A 566 23.76 17.96 -2.24
N THR A 567 24.44 17.45 -3.27
CA THR A 567 23.79 17.01 -4.50
C THR A 567 22.90 15.79 -4.23
N PRO A 568 21.92 15.47 -5.10
CA PRO A 568 21.12 14.26 -4.97
C PRO A 568 21.95 12.98 -4.82
N ASP A 569 23.07 12.88 -5.55
CA ASP A 569 23.96 11.72 -5.48
C ASP A 569 24.70 11.64 -4.14
N THR A 570 25.20 12.77 -3.65
CA THR A 570 25.85 12.87 -2.33
C THR A 570 24.87 12.54 -1.20
N PHE A 571 23.65 13.06 -1.27
CA PHE A 571 22.61 12.77 -0.30
C PHE A 571 22.19 11.30 -0.32
N PHE A 572 22.02 10.73 -1.51
CA PHE A 572 21.71 9.32 -1.68
C PHE A 572 22.82 8.43 -1.14
N GLN A 573 24.09 8.73 -1.43
CA GLN A 573 25.22 7.97 -0.90
C GLN A 573 25.30 8.07 0.63
N ALA A 574 25.07 9.25 1.21
CA ALA A 574 24.99 9.41 2.66
C ALA A 574 23.85 8.57 3.26
N ARG A 575 22.68 8.54 2.59
CA ARG A 575 21.55 7.70 2.97
C ARG A 575 21.88 6.22 2.93
N THR A 576 22.43 5.71 1.82
CA THR A 576 22.79 4.30 1.67
C THR A 576 23.78 3.84 2.74
N LEU A 577 24.77 4.68 3.06
CA LEU A 577 25.72 4.38 4.12
C LEU A 577 25.07 4.41 5.51
N ALA A 578 24.14 5.32 5.76
CA ALA A 578 23.35 5.32 6.98
C ALA A 578 22.47 4.07 7.10
N ASP A 579 21.83 3.64 6.01
CA ASP A 579 21.02 2.42 5.95
C ASP A 579 21.85 1.18 6.27
N GLN A 580 23.01 1.02 5.61
CA GLN A 580 23.93 -0.08 5.88
C GLN A 580 24.40 -0.08 7.34
N HIS A 581 24.80 1.10 7.85
CA HIS A 581 25.26 1.27 9.23
C HIS A 581 24.17 0.87 10.24
N GLU A 582 22.96 1.41 10.10
CA GLU A 582 21.88 1.14 11.05
C GLU A 582 21.37 -0.30 10.96
N PHE A 583 21.28 -0.88 9.75
CA PHE A 583 20.87 -2.27 9.61
C PHE A 583 21.89 -3.23 10.23
N GLY A 584 23.19 -3.01 10.01
CA GLY A 584 24.26 -3.80 10.61
C GLY A 584 24.28 -3.74 12.15
N LEU A 585 23.87 -2.60 12.73
CA LEU A 585 23.67 -2.44 14.17
C LEU A 585 22.37 -3.07 14.68
N ALA A 586 21.35 -3.20 13.84
CA ALA A 586 20.01 -3.66 14.19
C ALA A 586 19.82 -5.18 14.14
N TYR A 587 20.53 -5.85 13.23
CA TYR A 587 20.31 -7.25 12.93
C TYR A 587 21.58 -7.96 12.45
N ASN A 588 21.71 -9.22 12.86
CA ASN A 588 22.68 -10.17 12.33
C ASN A 588 22.08 -11.57 12.46
N SER A 589 21.96 -12.28 11.35
CA SER A 589 21.37 -13.63 11.33
C SER A 589 22.12 -14.63 12.20
N SER A 590 23.43 -14.44 12.40
CA SER A 590 24.28 -15.29 13.26
C SER A 590 24.20 -14.92 14.74
N GLU A 591 23.72 -13.72 15.06
CA GLU A 591 23.55 -13.24 16.44
C GLU A 591 22.17 -12.58 16.64
N PRO A 592 21.06 -13.34 16.64
CA PRO A 592 19.70 -12.79 16.67
C PRO A 592 19.41 -11.88 17.86
N ILE A 593 20.15 -12.02 18.97
CA ILE A 593 20.04 -11.15 20.15
C ILE A 593 20.29 -9.67 19.82
N ARG A 594 21.03 -9.36 18.75
CA ARG A 594 21.20 -7.99 18.23
C ARG A 594 19.85 -7.33 17.95
N ALA A 595 18.87 -8.12 17.52
CA ALA A 595 17.54 -7.66 17.15
C ALA A 595 16.52 -7.71 18.31
N VAL A 596 16.97 -7.60 19.56
CA VAL A 596 16.12 -7.71 20.77
C VAL A 596 14.86 -6.83 20.73
N THR A 597 14.94 -5.62 20.17
CA THR A 597 13.79 -4.71 20.07
C THR A 597 12.72 -5.29 19.14
N GLY A 598 13.11 -5.89 18.02
CA GLY A 598 12.21 -6.59 17.11
C GLY A 598 11.59 -7.84 17.75
N SER A 599 12.37 -8.57 18.55
CA SER A 599 11.87 -9.70 19.35
C SER A 599 10.80 -9.29 20.36
N ILE A 600 10.97 -8.13 21.02
CA ILE A 600 9.98 -7.58 21.96
C ILE A 600 8.70 -7.18 21.21
N ILE A 601 8.84 -6.48 20.08
CA ILE A 601 7.68 -6.10 19.23
C ILE A 601 6.92 -7.35 18.79
N ALA A 602 7.60 -8.40 18.36
CA ALA A 602 6.96 -9.66 17.96
C ALA A 602 6.14 -10.28 19.11
N GLY A 603 6.68 -10.30 20.33
CA GLY A 603 5.95 -10.75 21.52
C GLY A 603 4.70 -9.91 21.78
N GLN A 604 4.83 -8.59 21.70
CA GLN A 604 3.72 -7.64 21.92
C GLN A 604 2.62 -7.74 20.85
N VAL A 605 3.00 -7.93 19.58
CA VAL A 605 2.04 -8.16 18.49
C VAL A 605 1.24 -9.44 18.75
N VAL A 606 1.92 -10.56 19.05
CA VAL A 606 1.25 -11.82 19.35
C VAL A 606 0.34 -11.69 20.56
N GLU A 607 0.80 -11.08 21.65
CA GLU A 607 0.02 -10.86 22.87
C GLU A 607 -1.25 -10.05 22.60
N ALA A 608 -1.14 -8.94 21.88
CA ALA A 608 -2.26 -8.05 21.58
C ALA A 608 -3.30 -8.69 20.63
N LEU A 609 -2.84 -9.36 19.58
CA LEU A 609 -3.71 -10.08 18.65
C LEU A 609 -4.37 -11.27 19.33
N ASN A 610 -3.64 -12.05 20.14
CA ASN A 610 -4.21 -13.13 20.93
C ASN A 610 -5.22 -12.62 21.97
N GLY A 611 -4.97 -11.44 22.55
CA GLY A 611 -5.92 -10.75 23.44
C GLY A 611 -7.23 -10.38 22.72
N THR A 612 -7.16 -10.03 21.43
CA THR A 612 -8.34 -9.80 20.59
C THR A 612 -9.13 -11.10 20.41
N ILE A 613 -8.45 -12.21 20.12
CA ILE A 613 -9.06 -13.52 19.90
C ILE A 613 -9.70 -14.06 21.18
N THR A 614 -8.91 -14.21 22.25
CA THR A 614 -9.35 -14.74 23.56
C THR A 614 -10.39 -13.85 24.23
N GLY A 615 -10.27 -12.53 24.03
CA GLY A 615 -11.23 -11.53 24.48
C GLY A 615 -12.51 -11.46 23.64
N LYS A 616 -12.62 -12.23 22.55
CA LYS A 616 -13.73 -12.19 21.58
C LYS A 616 -14.00 -10.78 21.03
N GLY A 617 -12.92 -10.08 20.71
CA GLY A 617 -12.93 -8.72 20.18
C GLY A 617 -13.25 -7.65 21.23
N LYS A 618 -12.89 -7.85 22.51
CA LYS A 618 -12.99 -6.78 23.52
C LYS A 618 -12.01 -5.65 23.25
N ASN A 619 -10.72 -5.98 23.16
CA ASN A 619 -9.67 -5.12 22.65
C ASN A 619 -9.52 -5.39 21.15
N LYS A 620 -9.49 -4.35 20.32
CA LYS A 620 -9.62 -4.47 18.86
C LYS A 620 -8.55 -3.68 18.11
N PHE A 621 -8.10 -2.55 18.65
CA PHE A 621 -7.18 -1.66 17.96
C PHE A 621 -6.02 -1.29 18.89
N ASN A 622 -4.84 -1.82 18.58
CA ASN A 622 -3.62 -1.60 19.36
C ASN A 622 -2.67 -0.72 18.56
N ILE A 623 -2.21 0.36 19.16
CA ILE A 623 -1.32 1.35 18.53
C ILE A 623 -0.08 1.49 19.41
N GLN A 624 1.08 1.36 18.81
CA GLN A 624 2.36 1.56 19.48
C GLN A 624 3.22 2.49 18.65
N PHE A 625 3.82 3.48 19.31
CA PHE A 625 4.87 4.31 18.72
C PHE A 625 6.23 3.86 19.20
N GLY A 626 7.22 3.89 18.30
CA GLY A 626 8.60 3.53 18.63
C GLY A 626 9.61 4.12 17.66
N ALA A 627 10.88 3.90 17.96
CA ALA A 627 11.98 4.29 17.08
C ALA A 627 12.10 3.32 15.89
N TYR A 628 12.64 3.80 14.78
CA TYR A 628 12.89 3.03 13.56
C TYR A 628 13.74 1.77 13.79
N ALA A 629 14.56 1.77 14.85
CA ALA A 629 15.36 0.62 15.28
C ALA A 629 14.54 -0.66 15.47
N GLY A 630 13.35 -0.54 16.08
CA GLY A 630 12.47 -1.68 16.30
C GLY A 630 11.98 -2.28 14.98
N MET A 631 11.71 -1.42 13.99
CA MET A 631 11.32 -1.86 12.65
C MET A 631 12.46 -2.60 11.95
N LEU A 632 13.69 -2.04 11.94
CA LEU A 632 14.86 -2.69 11.32
C LEU A 632 15.17 -4.06 11.94
N SER A 633 15.14 -4.15 13.28
CA SER A 633 15.30 -5.42 13.98
C SER A 633 14.21 -6.42 13.59
N PHE A 634 12.95 -5.97 13.49
CA PHE A 634 11.85 -6.83 13.07
C PHE A 634 11.99 -7.27 11.61
N PHE A 635 12.46 -6.40 10.70
CA PHE A 635 12.65 -6.73 9.28
C PHE A 635 13.59 -7.91 9.08
N GLY A 636 14.75 -7.90 9.75
CA GLY A 636 15.69 -9.01 9.69
C GLY A 636 15.13 -10.29 10.30
N LEU A 637 14.48 -10.21 11.47
CA LEU A 637 13.89 -11.38 12.15
C LEU A 637 12.76 -12.01 11.34
N ALA A 638 11.91 -11.18 10.72
CA ALA A 638 10.78 -11.62 9.90
C ALA A 638 11.17 -11.93 8.44
N LYS A 639 12.46 -11.91 8.11
CA LYS A 639 13.00 -12.18 6.76
C LYS A 639 12.39 -11.29 5.66
N LEU A 640 12.03 -10.06 6.01
CA LEU A 640 11.45 -9.11 5.05
C LEU A 640 12.50 -8.62 4.05
N THR A 641 13.78 -8.64 4.43
CA THR A 641 14.91 -8.35 3.53
C THR A 641 15.08 -9.38 2.41
N GLU A 642 14.52 -10.58 2.55
CA GLU A 642 14.47 -11.58 1.47
C GLU A 642 13.34 -11.29 0.47
N VAL A 643 12.35 -10.47 0.87
CA VAL A 643 11.17 -10.11 0.06
C VAL A 643 11.43 -8.85 -0.77
N ASP A 644 11.99 -7.81 -0.16
CA ASP A 644 12.26 -6.54 -0.83
C ASP A 644 13.52 -5.87 -0.23
N ALA A 645 14.38 -5.31 -1.09
CA ALA A 645 15.59 -4.60 -0.67
C ALA A 645 15.30 -3.32 0.13
N ALA A 646 14.09 -2.76 0.02
CA ALA A 646 13.67 -1.60 0.80
C ALA A 646 13.72 -1.84 2.32
N PHE A 647 13.64 -3.10 2.76
CA PHE A 647 13.72 -3.47 4.18
C PHE A 647 15.13 -3.40 4.78
N PHE A 648 16.16 -3.08 3.98
CA PHE A 648 17.48 -2.70 4.50
C PHE A 648 17.55 -1.22 4.90
N GLY A 649 16.61 -0.39 4.44
CA GLY A 649 16.63 1.05 4.66
C GLY A 649 15.98 1.48 5.97
N VAL A 650 16.49 2.54 6.59
CA VAL A 650 15.89 3.21 7.76
C VAL A 650 14.47 3.70 7.39
N PRO A 651 13.39 3.18 7.98
CA PRO A 651 12.03 3.62 7.62
C PRO A 651 11.85 5.13 7.74
N ASP A 652 11.23 5.79 6.78
CA ASP A 652 11.01 7.24 6.76
C ASP A 652 10.08 7.71 7.90
N TYR A 653 10.01 9.02 8.15
CA TYR A 653 9.13 9.58 9.17
C TYR A 653 7.66 9.16 8.93
N ALA A 654 6.94 8.93 10.04
CA ALA A 654 5.54 8.47 10.05
C ALA A 654 5.27 7.14 9.32
N SER A 655 6.31 6.35 9.03
CA SER A 655 6.18 4.95 8.58
C SER A 655 5.44 4.08 9.59
N SER A 656 4.82 3.01 9.11
CA SER A 656 4.02 2.11 9.94
C SER A 656 4.09 0.65 9.51
N LEU A 657 4.07 -0.23 10.51
CA LEU A 657 3.81 -1.66 10.37
C LEU A 657 2.40 -1.94 10.85
N SER A 658 1.62 -2.73 10.12
CA SER A 658 0.27 -3.10 10.53
C SER A 658 0.03 -4.60 10.39
N TRP A 659 -0.48 -5.23 11.45
CA TRP A 659 -0.96 -6.61 11.44
C TRP A 659 -2.47 -6.62 11.60
N GLU A 660 -3.19 -7.07 10.59
CA GLU A 660 -4.65 -7.24 10.61
C GLU A 660 -5.01 -8.69 10.94
N LEU A 661 -5.85 -8.91 11.96
CA LEU A 661 -6.54 -10.19 12.14
C LEU A 661 -7.75 -10.23 11.23
N VAL A 662 -7.80 -11.20 10.33
CA VAL A 662 -8.85 -11.35 9.33
C VAL A 662 -9.49 -12.73 9.39
N THR A 663 -10.75 -12.81 8.98
CA THR A 663 -11.48 -14.08 8.83
C THR A 663 -12.45 -14.01 7.66
N ASN A 664 -12.67 -15.15 7.02
CA ASN A 664 -13.76 -15.34 6.06
C ASN A 664 -15.00 -16.00 6.70
N ALA A 665 -14.92 -16.41 7.97
CA ALA A 665 -16.05 -16.94 8.70
C ALA A 665 -17.04 -15.82 9.08
N THR A 666 -18.31 -16.17 9.22
CA THR A 666 -19.36 -15.22 9.61
C THR A 666 -19.18 -14.79 11.06
N VAL A 667 -18.96 -13.49 11.28
CA VAL A 667 -18.83 -12.89 12.62
C VAL A 667 -20.13 -12.18 13.00
N SER A 668 -20.58 -12.37 14.25
CA SER A 668 -21.76 -11.68 14.78
C SER A 668 -21.56 -11.30 16.25
N ASN A 669 -22.47 -10.50 16.81
CA ASN A 669 -22.42 -10.12 18.23
C ASN A 669 -22.52 -11.34 19.18
N THR A 670 -22.97 -12.49 18.69
CA THR A 670 -23.13 -13.73 19.47
C THR A 670 -22.16 -14.84 19.06
N SER A 671 -21.39 -14.66 17.98
CA SER A 671 -20.47 -15.66 17.45
C SER A 671 -19.15 -15.01 17.01
N PHE A 672 -18.06 -15.43 17.64
CA PHE A 672 -16.69 -15.10 17.25
C PHE A 672 -16.09 -16.32 16.52
N PRO A 673 -15.29 -16.13 15.45
CA PRO A 673 -14.72 -17.24 14.67
C PRO A 673 -13.82 -18.14 15.51
N ALA A 674 -13.68 -19.41 15.09
CA ALA A 674 -12.70 -20.31 15.67
C ALA A 674 -11.28 -19.89 15.25
N GLU A 675 -10.27 -20.19 16.07
CA GLU A 675 -8.87 -19.82 15.78
C GLU A 675 -8.36 -20.38 14.44
N THR A 676 -8.88 -21.53 14.01
CA THR A 676 -8.55 -22.14 12.72
C THR A 676 -9.06 -21.36 11.51
N ASP A 677 -10.03 -20.47 11.72
CA ASP A 677 -10.63 -19.63 10.66
C ASP A 677 -10.02 -18.21 10.64
N ILE A 678 -8.99 -17.97 11.46
CA ILE A 678 -8.34 -16.66 11.62
C ILE A 678 -6.98 -16.68 10.92
N SER A 679 -6.69 -15.61 10.20
CA SER A 679 -5.40 -15.37 9.57
C SER A 679 -4.90 -13.96 9.90
N VAL A 680 -3.61 -13.74 9.73
CA VAL A 680 -2.94 -12.46 9.92
C VAL A 680 -2.45 -11.95 8.58
N ARG A 681 -2.78 -10.69 8.28
CA ARG A 681 -2.25 -9.97 7.14
C ARG A 681 -1.28 -8.90 7.62
N PHE A 682 -0.16 -8.75 6.92
CA PHE A 682 0.87 -7.78 7.26
C PHE A 682 1.00 -6.70 6.19
N TYR A 683 1.09 -5.45 6.64
CA TYR A 683 1.33 -4.29 5.80
C TYR A 683 2.54 -3.51 6.32
N PHE A 684 3.31 -2.95 5.38
CA PHE A 684 4.30 -1.92 5.66
C PHE A 684 3.99 -0.69 4.81
N HIS A 685 4.06 0.48 5.43
CA HIS A 685 4.06 1.76 4.75
C HIS A 685 5.32 2.53 5.12
N ASN A 686 6.11 2.90 4.11
CA ASN A 686 7.31 3.70 4.32
C ASN A 686 7.00 5.18 4.09
N GLY A 687 6.93 5.96 5.17
CA GLY A 687 6.53 7.37 5.14
C GLY A 687 5.11 7.60 5.65
N THR A 688 4.60 8.82 5.44
CA THR A 688 3.26 9.22 5.89
C THR A 688 2.14 8.55 5.11
N THR A 689 1.24 7.86 5.83
CA THR A 689 0.13 7.15 5.20
C THR A 689 -1.00 8.11 4.81
N SER A 690 -1.55 7.96 3.61
CA SER A 690 -2.65 8.77 3.10
C SER A 690 -3.42 8.01 2.00
N GLU A 691 -4.54 8.57 1.53
CA GLU A 691 -5.24 8.01 0.36
C GLU A 691 -4.36 7.93 -0.90
N ALA A 692 -3.39 8.85 -1.04
CA ALA A 692 -2.46 8.88 -2.16
C ALA A 692 -1.25 7.94 -2.00
N SER A 693 -0.93 7.56 -0.75
CA SER A 693 0.19 6.70 -0.35
C SER A 693 -0.28 5.70 0.70
N GLN A 694 -0.73 4.53 0.23
CA GLN A 694 -1.38 3.52 1.08
C GLN A 694 -0.41 2.40 1.47
N PRO A 695 -0.63 1.71 2.61
CA PRO A 695 0.21 0.60 3.04
C PRO A 695 0.22 -0.55 2.02
N VAL A 696 1.38 -1.16 1.83
CA VAL A 696 1.58 -2.28 0.91
C VAL A 696 1.61 -3.59 1.68
N GLU A 697 0.90 -4.59 1.18
CA GLU A 697 0.84 -5.93 1.77
C GLU A 697 2.12 -6.70 1.47
N PHE A 698 2.72 -7.31 2.49
CA PHE A 698 3.91 -8.15 2.33
C PHE A 698 3.70 -9.50 3.01
N PRO A 699 4.17 -10.61 2.40
CA PRO A 699 4.23 -11.88 3.11
C PRO A 699 5.29 -11.80 4.21
N LEU A 700 5.06 -12.54 5.30
CA LEU A 700 6.00 -12.63 6.43
C LEU A 700 6.86 -13.90 6.33
N PHE A 701 8.02 -13.87 6.99
CA PHE A 701 8.88 -15.02 7.27
C PHE A 701 9.48 -15.69 6.02
N GLY A 702 9.65 -14.93 4.93
CA GLY A 702 10.14 -15.45 3.65
C GLY A 702 9.14 -16.39 2.97
N THR A 703 7.87 -16.38 3.39
CA THR A 703 6.81 -17.13 2.73
C THR A 703 6.32 -16.39 1.48
N ASN A 704 5.58 -17.10 0.62
CA ASN A 704 4.85 -16.48 -0.51
C ASN A 704 3.34 -16.38 -0.21
N GLN A 705 2.94 -16.51 1.05
CA GLN A 705 1.54 -16.60 1.47
C GLN A 705 1.14 -15.36 2.27
N SER A 706 0.04 -14.74 1.85
CA SER A 706 -0.67 -13.72 2.62
C SER A 706 -2.16 -13.78 2.29
N PRO A 707 -3.08 -13.74 3.28
CA PRO A 707 -2.81 -13.73 4.71
C PRO A 707 -2.29 -15.09 5.22
N LEU A 708 -1.57 -15.07 6.35
CA LEU A 708 -0.96 -16.25 6.98
C LEU A 708 -1.88 -16.81 8.08
N PRO A 709 -2.16 -18.13 8.15
CA PRO A 709 -2.99 -18.71 9.21
C PRO A 709 -2.46 -18.35 10.61
N TRP A 710 -3.37 -18.15 11.57
CA TRP A 710 -3.00 -17.75 12.94
C TRP A 710 -2.01 -18.73 13.60
N SER A 711 -2.16 -20.03 13.37
CA SER A 711 -1.24 -21.07 13.86
C SER A 711 0.18 -20.88 13.33
N ASP A 712 0.31 -20.57 12.04
CA ASP A 712 1.60 -20.49 11.36
C ASP A 712 2.28 -19.17 11.73
N PHE A 713 1.50 -18.09 11.83
CA PHE A 713 1.96 -16.80 12.31
C PHE A 713 2.51 -16.88 13.74
N THR A 714 1.78 -17.50 14.66
CA THR A 714 2.22 -17.62 16.05
C THR A 714 3.42 -18.55 16.21
N ALA A 715 3.47 -19.65 15.45
CA ALA A 715 4.62 -20.54 15.42
C ALA A 715 5.90 -19.82 14.94
N ALA A 716 5.82 -19.09 13.83
CA ALA A 716 6.96 -18.35 13.28
C ALA A 716 7.42 -17.21 14.20
N MET A 717 6.49 -16.43 14.76
CA MET A 717 6.82 -15.38 15.75
C MET A 717 7.47 -15.96 17.02
N ALA A 718 7.07 -17.15 17.45
CA ALA A 718 7.61 -17.80 18.65
C ALA A 718 9.09 -18.17 18.53
N GLU A 719 9.63 -18.30 17.30
CA GLU A 719 11.05 -18.62 17.08
C GLU A 719 12.00 -17.53 17.60
N PHE A 720 11.53 -16.28 17.62
CA PHE A 720 12.39 -15.14 17.98
C PHE A 720 11.75 -14.14 18.96
N SER A 721 10.47 -14.28 19.30
CA SER A 721 9.80 -13.35 20.21
C SER A 721 10.34 -13.38 21.64
N ILE A 722 10.35 -12.22 22.29
CA ILE A 722 10.56 -12.06 23.74
C ILE A 722 9.27 -11.50 24.30
N SER A 723 8.52 -12.34 25.02
CA SER A 723 7.15 -12.05 25.44
C SER A 723 7.02 -11.75 26.93
N ASN A 724 8.08 -11.95 27.72
CA ASN A 724 8.04 -11.67 29.16
C ASN A 724 9.42 -11.33 29.74
N GLN A 725 9.39 -10.81 30.98
CA GLN A 725 10.58 -10.37 31.70
C GLN A 725 11.63 -11.49 31.88
N SER A 726 11.20 -12.74 32.12
CA SER A 726 12.13 -13.86 32.33
C SER A 726 12.91 -14.18 31.06
N GLN A 727 12.23 -14.28 29.92
CA GLN A 727 12.86 -14.45 28.61
C GLN A 727 13.81 -13.30 28.29
N TRP A 728 13.40 -12.07 28.57
CA TRP A 728 14.25 -10.89 28.38
C TRP A 728 15.52 -10.97 29.24
N CYS A 729 15.39 -11.29 30.53
CA CYS A 729 16.54 -11.42 31.44
C CYS A 729 17.53 -12.49 30.98
N GLN A 730 17.02 -13.65 30.55
CA GLN A 730 17.82 -14.74 30.02
C GLN A 730 18.53 -14.33 28.73
N ALA A 731 17.81 -13.75 27.78
CA ALA A 731 18.36 -13.33 26.49
C ALA A 731 19.44 -12.22 26.66
N CYS A 732 19.19 -11.27 27.56
CA CYS A 732 20.07 -10.13 27.80
C CYS A 732 21.21 -10.40 28.78
N GLY A 733 21.28 -11.58 29.39
CA GLY A 733 22.36 -11.98 30.30
C GLY A 733 22.34 -11.26 31.65
N ASN A 734 21.19 -10.74 32.08
CA ASN A 734 21.06 -10.03 33.35
C ASN A 734 20.53 -10.97 34.45
N SER A 735 21.14 -10.91 35.63
CA SER A 735 20.81 -11.75 36.80
C SER A 735 20.52 -10.93 38.07
N THR A 736 20.45 -9.59 37.95
CA THR A 736 20.30 -8.67 39.08
C THR A 736 19.07 -7.78 38.96
N GLY A 737 18.66 -7.12 40.07
CA GLY A 737 17.48 -6.25 40.09
C GLY A 737 16.20 -6.96 39.67
N VAL A 738 15.53 -6.44 38.62
CA VAL A 738 14.32 -7.04 38.02
C VAL A 738 14.54 -8.44 37.44
N CYS A 739 15.80 -8.83 37.25
CA CYS A 739 16.21 -10.15 36.77
C CYS A 739 16.76 -11.06 37.88
N SER A 740 16.64 -10.66 39.14
CA SER A 740 17.07 -11.52 40.25
C SER A 740 16.14 -12.75 40.40
N PRO A 741 16.66 -13.91 40.82
CA PRO A 741 15.84 -15.10 41.05
C PRO A 741 14.65 -14.87 41.98
N SER A 742 14.82 -14.01 43.00
CA SER A 742 13.77 -13.63 43.94
C SER A 742 12.68 -12.77 43.30
N THR A 743 13.02 -11.88 42.36
CA THR A 743 12.03 -11.08 41.61
C THR A 743 11.35 -11.87 40.49
N LEU A 744 12.05 -12.84 39.89
CA LEU A 744 11.52 -13.72 38.86
C LEU A 744 10.72 -14.92 39.41
N GLY A 745 10.63 -15.07 40.74
CA GLY A 745 9.89 -16.16 41.39
C GLY A 745 10.57 -17.53 41.30
N VAL A 746 11.88 -17.58 41.02
CA VAL A 746 12.66 -18.82 40.92
C VAL A 746 13.18 -19.17 42.32
N ALA A 747 12.52 -20.11 43.00
CA ALA A 747 12.96 -20.61 44.29
C ALA A 747 14.29 -21.37 44.17
N ASN A 748 15.28 -21.01 45.00
CA ASN A 748 16.57 -21.68 45.11
C ASN A 748 16.39 -23.08 45.71
N SER A 749 16.50 -24.11 44.87
CA SER A 749 16.75 -25.49 45.33
C SER A 749 18.23 -25.78 45.13
N THR A 750 19.01 -25.66 46.20
CA THR A 750 20.39 -26.13 46.29
C THR A 750 20.42 -27.66 46.24
N ALA A 751 21.13 -28.23 45.25
CA ALA A 751 22.01 -29.40 45.42
C ALA A 751 22.79 -29.66 44.13
N ASP A 752 24.12 -29.76 44.28
CA ASP A 752 25.10 -30.18 43.29
C ASP A 752 24.77 -31.55 42.68
N THR A 753 24.99 -31.68 41.37
CA THR A 753 25.90 -32.69 40.79
C THR A 753 26.17 -32.40 39.32
N SER A 754 27.44 -32.58 38.96
CA SER A 754 27.99 -32.59 37.60
C SER A 754 27.44 -33.75 36.76
N ASP A 755 27.02 -33.48 35.53
CA ASP A 755 27.36 -34.37 34.41
C ASP A 755 27.28 -33.69 33.03
N SER A 756 28.21 -34.09 32.17
CA SER A 756 28.39 -33.64 30.79
C SER A 756 27.48 -34.39 29.81
N GLY A 757 26.92 -33.71 28.81
CA GLY A 757 26.30 -34.38 27.65
C GLY A 757 25.33 -33.52 26.85
N SER A 758 25.57 -33.43 25.55
CA SER A 758 24.77 -32.72 24.54
C SER A 758 23.31 -33.16 24.45
N SER A 759 22.39 -32.23 24.18
CA SER A 759 21.42 -32.28 23.06
C SER A 759 20.35 -31.21 23.21
N GLY A 760 19.83 -30.75 22.07
CA GLY A 760 18.75 -29.79 21.97
C GLY A 760 17.50 -30.23 22.74
N GLY A 761 16.88 -29.30 23.44
CA GLY A 761 15.70 -29.55 24.26
C GLY A 761 14.71 -28.40 24.16
N ILE A 762 13.49 -28.75 23.75
CA ILE A 762 12.29 -27.92 23.68
C ILE A 762 11.99 -27.26 25.04
N SER A 763 11.56 -25.99 25.02
CA SER A 763 11.21 -25.16 26.18
C SER A 763 10.30 -25.88 27.20
N LYS A 764 10.62 -25.74 28.49
CA LYS A 764 9.87 -26.33 29.62
C LYS A 764 8.42 -25.87 29.72
N THR A 765 8.05 -24.77 29.07
CA THR A 765 6.65 -24.32 28.92
C THR A 765 5.87 -25.26 28.01
N VAL A 766 6.50 -25.76 26.93
CA VAL A 766 5.89 -26.70 25.97
C VAL A 766 5.83 -28.11 26.56
N ALA A 767 6.84 -28.53 27.35
CA ALA A 767 6.78 -29.79 28.10
C ALA A 767 5.63 -29.80 29.13
N GLY A 768 5.33 -28.66 29.77
CA GLY A 768 4.21 -28.51 30.69
C GLY A 768 2.85 -28.61 30.01
N VAL A 769 2.70 -28.01 28.83
CA VAL A 769 1.44 -28.06 28.05
C VAL A 769 1.21 -29.45 27.45
N ILE A 770 2.24 -30.08 26.88
CA ILE A 770 2.14 -31.44 26.35
C ILE A 770 1.86 -32.43 27.48
N GLY A 771 2.52 -32.29 28.63
CA GLY A 771 2.24 -33.11 29.81
C GLY A 771 0.81 -32.94 30.32
N ALA A 772 0.28 -31.72 30.37
CA ALA A 772 -1.09 -31.45 30.78
C ALA A 772 -2.12 -32.03 29.79
N MET A 773 -1.89 -31.91 28.47
CA MET A 773 -2.81 -32.43 27.45
C MET A 773 -2.78 -33.96 27.36
N VAL A 774 -1.61 -34.59 27.52
CA VAL A 774 -1.50 -36.06 27.57
C VAL A 774 -2.15 -36.59 28.83
N THR A 775 -1.95 -35.93 29.98
CA THR A 775 -2.60 -36.33 31.24
C THR A 775 -4.12 -36.17 31.15
N LEU A 776 -4.62 -35.07 30.57
CA LEU A 776 -6.05 -34.86 30.35
C LEU A 776 -6.64 -35.91 29.38
N GLY A 777 -5.91 -36.24 28.31
CA GLY A 777 -6.31 -37.28 27.36
C GLY A 777 -6.34 -38.68 27.97
N VAL A 778 -5.39 -39.01 28.84
CA VAL A 778 -5.35 -40.29 29.57
C VAL A 778 -6.48 -40.36 30.60
N ILE A 779 -6.75 -39.28 31.33
CA ILE A 779 -7.86 -39.22 32.30
C ILE A 779 -9.20 -39.34 31.58
N LEU A 780 -9.44 -38.56 30.52
CA LEU A 780 -10.67 -38.64 29.73
C LEU A 780 -10.82 -40.00 29.05
N GLY A 781 -9.72 -40.60 28.58
CA GLY A 781 -9.71 -41.95 28.02
C GLY A 781 -10.08 -43.02 29.06
N LEU A 782 -9.54 -42.93 30.28
CA LEU A 782 -9.87 -43.81 31.39
C LEU A 782 -11.32 -43.63 31.84
N GLU A 783 -11.82 -42.40 31.94
CA GLU A 783 -13.22 -42.10 32.27
C GLU A 783 -14.17 -42.67 31.20
N LEU A 784 -13.84 -42.52 29.91
CA LEU A 784 -14.63 -43.06 28.81
C LEU A 784 -14.65 -44.60 28.83
N LEU A 785 -13.53 -45.22 29.20
CA LEU A 785 -13.39 -46.67 29.31
C LEU A 785 -14.18 -47.21 30.52
N VAL A 786 -14.20 -46.50 31.64
CA VAL A 786 -15.05 -46.81 32.81
C VAL A 786 -16.54 -46.67 32.47
N ILE A 787 -16.92 -45.65 31.70
CA ILE A 787 -18.30 -45.45 31.24
C ILE A 787 -18.73 -46.59 30.30
N LEU A 788 -17.86 -47.00 29.37
CA LEU A 788 -18.14 -48.06 28.39
C LEU A 788 -18.19 -49.46 29.02
N VAL A 789 -17.27 -49.78 29.94
CA VAL A 789 -17.20 -51.10 30.59
C VAL A 789 -18.20 -51.21 31.75
N GLY A 790 -18.46 -50.11 32.46
CA GLY A 790 -19.39 -50.05 33.60
C GLY A 790 -20.87 -49.91 33.22
N GLY A 791 -21.20 -49.78 31.93
CA GLY A 791 -22.58 -49.67 31.46
C GLY A 791 -23.30 -48.36 31.85
N TYR A 792 -22.56 -47.33 32.24
CA TYR A 792 -23.12 -46.05 32.65
C TYR A 792 -23.48 -45.20 31.42
N ARG A 793 -24.65 -44.54 31.43
CA ARG A 793 -25.06 -43.60 30.37
C ARG A 793 -25.02 -42.17 30.90
N LEU A 794 -24.35 -41.28 30.15
CA LEU A 794 -24.37 -39.84 30.42
C LEU A 794 -25.77 -39.28 30.13
N VAL A 795 -26.43 -38.75 31.16
CA VAL A 795 -27.75 -38.09 31.04
C VAL A 795 -27.58 -36.59 31.23
N SER A 796 -28.08 -35.81 30.27
CA SER A 796 -28.10 -34.35 30.34
C SER A 796 -28.96 -33.86 31.52
N LYS A 797 -28.42 -32.94 32.34
CA LYS A 797 -29.15 -32.25 33.42
C LYS A 797 -30.46 -31.60 32.93
N LYS A 798 -30.52 -31.14 31.68
CA LYS A 798 -31.76 -30.58 31.07
C LYS A 798 -32.85 -31.64 30.82
N ARG A 799 -32.50 -32.92 30.68
CA ARG A 799 -33.47 -34.03 30.57
C ARG A 799 -34.05 -34.40 31.92
N LEU A 800 -33.22 -34.45 32.97
CA LEU A 800 -33.66 -34.74 34.34
C LEU A 800 -34.63 -33.68 34.91
N ALA A 801 -34.39 -32.40 34.63
CA ALA A 801 -35.27 -31.31 35.06
C ALA A 801 -36.65 -31.33 34.37
N ARG A 802 -36.75 -31.91 33.17
CA ARG A 802 -37.98 -31.95 32.36
C ARG A 802 -38.88 -33.13 32.72
N THR A 803 -38.31 -34.21 33.27
CA THR A 803 -39.07 -35.37 33.78
C THR A 803 -39.60 -35.14 35.20
N ALA A 804 -38.96 -34.26 35.99
CA ALA A 804 -39.39 -33.95 37.35
C ALA A 804 -40.62 -33.02 37.43
N SER A 805 -40.92 -32.25 36.38
CA SER A 805 -42.04 -31.29 36.38
C SER A 805 -43.38 -31.86 35.90
N HIS A 806 -43.46 -33.17 35.60
CA HIS A 806 -44.66 -33.78 35.00
C HIS A 806 -45.39 -34.80 35.90
N ASN A 807 -44.90 -35.04 37.12
CA ASN A 807 -45.54 -35.91 38.11
C ASN A 807 -45.81 -35.15 39.42
N SER A 808 -46.85 -34.32 39.41
CA SER A 808 -47.53 -33.90 40.63
C SER A 808 -48.97 -33.47 40.31
N SER A 809 -49.85 -34.47 40.15
CA SER A 809 -51.28 -34.28 40.41
C SER A 809 -51.54 -34.74 41.84
N PRO A 810 -52.07 -33.90 42.73
CA PRO A 810 -52.65 -34.36 43.98
C PRO A 810 -54.11 -34.73 43.72
N GLY A 811 -54.46 -35.98 44.01
CA GLY A 811 -55.83 -36.38 44.24
C GLY A 811 -56.13 -36.26 45.73
N GLU A 812 -57.17 -35.51 46.09
CA GLU A 812 -57.90 -35.74 47.32
C GLU A 812 -59.39 -35.42 47.13
N LEU A 813 -60.22 -36.35 47.57
CA LEU A 813 -61.66 -36.30 47.56
C LEU A 813 -62.19 -35.29 48.59
N GLY A 814 -63.29 -34.62 48.25
CA GLY A 814 -64.41 -34.50 49.20
C GLY A 814 -65.00 -33.11 49.47
N ARG A 815 -66.26 -32.96 49.03
CA ARG A 815 -67.35 -32.13 49.58
C ARG A 815 -67.32 -30.62 49.38
N GLY A 816 -68.44 -30.13 48.84
CA GLY A 816 -69.12 -28.96 49.40
C GLY A 816 -69.45 -27.86 48.41
N ASN A 817 -70.74 -27.65 48.21
CA ASN A 817 -71.40 -26.57 47.47
C ASN A 817 -70.87 -25.15 47.75
N VAL A 818 -71.29 -24.25 46.85
CA VAL A 818 -71.66 -22.83 47.04
C VAL A 818 -70.77 -21.85 46.24
N GLU A 819 -71.26 -21.54 45.03
CA GLU A 819 -71.21 -20.21 44.37
C GLU A 819 -71.84 -19.13 45.29
N PRO A 820 -71.64 -17.79 45.15
CA PRO A 820 -71.19 -17.09 43.94
C PRO A 820 -70.44 -15.73 44.15
N LYS A 821 -70.20 -15.04 43.01
CA LYS A 821 -69.99 -13.58 42.79
C LYS A 821 -68.61 -13.03 43.22
N ALA A 822 -67.95 -12.16 42.46
CA ALA A 822 -68.33 -11.27 41.35
C ALA A 822 -67.14 -11.06 40.40
#